data_AF-H8Z918-F1
#
_entry.id   AF-H8Z918-F1
#
_cell.length_a   1.000
_cell.length_b   1.000
_cell.length_c   1.000
_cell.angle_alpha   90.00
_cell.angle_beta   90.00
_cell.angle_gamma   90.00
#
_symmetry.space_group_name_H-M   'P 1'
#
loop_
_entity.id
_entity.type
_entity.pdbx_description
1 polymer ?
#
loop_
_entity_poly.entity_id
_entity_poly.type
_entity_poly.pdbx_seq_one_letter_code
_entity_poly.pdbx_strand_id
1 'polypeptide(L)'
;MYQIAINSTEGGTSLNIVNKTTGEYLAIGGFEGMQRYMGRKKIKLAKLRVICICSKYEIVPAISAVLTTAMHEGKIHTRYVCAEDTEKLIQEVGMGIGNLEFFDKYDNSSKDRFADLQMEELHNVAYVTVALPNKKASFSVEKASEKGIVGKADIAMLNKTGKIVKDGIEYLVDQFRNKAVCYPKIAVITILSDKYAVDVKRIQALMADSSGVEIFIRAAPELFSSTKEEHKLLAEVEREIKKKIASEITDWEKVNINLYIMMRSETEAEPVKKFYDKVCPVYTPLIRPLIYTPKNTKYLRNSKVVIDQTLIEYAGGDEVQIHNAWKRDKDSKEVEDKQNIVQADCQTEIESTCSVFLGTAAAVPGVIRNVSSVLVASMQGSILLDCGEDTGTQLNKISAHYRYNYAAISMIVLTHRHADHIMGMFSVLRRCNVSGNTAVLVLGNKCIVSALKEFGISGIFVQNSADLEVNIHRKESIEYIVMTNQKESVVIRISQNIYRYCKSINPLNYRSHNGVKRSVLSVFASNEASFVKFINLPVKIDPSLACAPSESSIYKVSMCSALHIHESYSVLVKETAGSAEYTVAYSGDTKPNEKFSDLSQHADLMIHEGTFEENELVQARMTQHSTISQAMAVFQSSRAQTLFITHISQRYKTVTIPDGAYLAMDYLVHIPGTNYKQTALYQALKEWAEDKE
;
A
#
# COMPACT_ATOMS: atom_id res chain seq x y z
N MET A 1 -20.68 17.13 14.35
CA MET A 1 -19.32 17.71 14.40
C MET A 1 -18.44 16.86 13.53
N TYR A 2 -17.56 17.50 12.78
CA TYR A 2 -16.64 16.81 11.87
C TYR A 2 -15.20 17.05 12.28
N GLN A 3 -14.37 16.04 12.04
CA GLN A 3 -12.93 16.09 12.24
C GLN A 3 -12.24 15.70 10.94
N ILE A 4 -11.28 16.50 10.50
CA ILE A 4 -10.40 16.16 9.38
C ILE A 4 -9.12 15.56 9.97
N ALA A 5 -8.80 14.34 9.56
CA ALA A 5 -7.58 13.62 9.93
C ALA A 5 -6.76 13.34 8.68
N ILE A 6 -5.50 13.77 8.68
CA ILE A 6 -4.56 13.50 7.59
C ILE A 6 -3.69 12.30 7.95
N ASN A 7 -3.72 11.28 7.10
CA ASN A 7 -2.87 10.11 7.20
C ASN A 7 -1.73 10.25 6.21
N SER A 8 -0.51 10.02 6.68
CA SER A 8 0.68 10.06 5.85
C SER A 8 1.57 8.87 6.17
N THR A 9 2.11 8.26 5.12
CA THR A 9 3.07 7.16 5.17
C THR A 9 4.06 7.30 4.02
N GLU A 10 5.05 6.40 3.96
CA GLU A 10 5.94 6.29 2.81
C GLU A 10 5.22 5.78 1.54
N GLY A 11 4.10 5.06 1.72
CA GLY A 11 3.27 4.57 0.64
C GLY A 11 2.41 5.65 -0.01
N GLY A 12 2.09 6.73 0.71
CA GLY A 12 1.24 7.81 0.22
C GLY A 12 0.51 8.56 1.33
N THR A 13 -0.47 9.36 0.95
CA THR A 13 -1.27 10.19 1.87
C THR A 13 -2.76 9.95 1.67
N SER A 14 -3.57 10.13 2.70
CA SER A 14 -5.02 10.16 2.60
C SER A 14 -5.61 11.22 3.52
N LEU A 15 -6.75 11.77 3.15
CA LEU A 15 -7.52 12.69 3.99
C LEU A 15 -8.81 12.02 4.43
N ASN A 16 -9.04 11.95 5.73
CA ASN A 16 -10.24 11.35 6.31
C ASN A 16 -11.12 12.44 6.93
N ILE A 17 -12.39 12.49 6.56
CA ILE A 17 -13.39 13.34 7.19
C ILE A 17 -14.29 12.47 8.06
N VAL A 18 -14.19 12.63 9.37
CA VAL A 18 -14.84 11.79 10.38
C VAL A 18 -16.03 12.53 10.99
N ASN A 19 -17.20 11.90 10.97
CA ASN A 19 -18.35 12.32 11.75
C ASN A 19 -18.14 11.87 13.21
N LYS A 20 -17.86 12.81 14.12
CA LYS A 20 -17.56 12.50 15.53
C LYS A 20 -18.73 11.86 16.27
N THR A 21 -19.96 12.02 15.79
CA THR A 21 -21.15 11.46 16.43
C THR A 21 -21.32 9.98 16.09
N THR A 22 -21.15 9.59 14.82
CA THR A 22 -21.36 8.20 14.38
C THR A 22 -20.06 7.39 14.32
N GLY A 23 -18.92 8.08 14.31
CA GLY A 23 -17.59 7.54 14.02
C GLY A 23 -17.37 7.20 12.54
N GLU A 24 -18.38 7.39 11.68
CA GLU A 24 -18.30 7.10 10.26
C GLU A 24 -17.43 8.14 9.55
N TYR A 25 -16.78 7.73 8.46
CA TYR A 25 -15.90 8.61 7.73
C TYR A 25 -15.86 8.36 6.24
N LEU A 26 -15.49 9.42 5.53
CA LEU A 26 -15.10 9.44 4.13
C LEU A 26 -13.57 9.52 4.06
N ALA A 27 -12.95 8.77 3.15
CA ALA A 27 -11.54 8.87 2.83
C ALA A 27 -11.35 9.45 1.42
N ILE A 28 -10.43 10.39 1.24
CA ILE A 28 -10.05 10.97 -0.05
C ILE A 28 -8.59 10.64 -0.32
N GLY A 29 -8.36 9.97 -1.45
CA GLY A 29 -7.09 9.36 -1.76
C GLY A 29 -6.86 8.06 -1.01
N GLY A 30 -5.78 7.38 -1.37
CA GLY A 30 -5.40 6.10 -0.78
C GLY A 30 -3.91 5.81 -0.95
N PHE A 31 -3.45 4.81 -0.21
CA PHE A 31 -2.12 4.25 -0.36
C PHE A 31 -2.15 2.78 0.03
N GLU A 32 -1.29 1.97 -0.58
CA GLU A 32 -1.14 0.58 -0.19
C GLU A 32 -0.76 0.44 1.28
N GLY A 33 -1.36 -0.53 1.97
CA GLY A 33 -1.19 -0.71 3.40
C GLY A 33 -2.08 0.21 4.25
N MET A 34 -3.05 0.92 3.64
CA MET A 34 -3.99 1.78 4.36
C MET A 34 -4.68 1.03 5.50
N GLN A 35 -5.20 -0.17 5.26
CA GLN A 35 -5.85 -1.03 6.26
C GLN A 35 -4.93 -1.34 7.45
N ARG A 36 -3.65 -1.57 7.20
CA ARG A 36 -2.63 -1.81 8.23
C ARG A 36 -2.34 -0.55 9.02
N TYR A 37 -2.26 0.60 8.35
CA TYR A 37 -2.16 1.90 9.00
C TYR A 37 -3.38 2.19 9.90
N MET A 38 -4.60 1.95 9.41
CA MET A 38 -5.82 2.14 10.18
C MET A 38 -5.83 1.23 11.42
N GLY A 39 -5.46 -0.04 11.27
CA GLY A 39 -5.30 -0.98 12.38
C GLY A 39 -4.30 -0.49 13.44
N ARG A 40 -3.13 0.02 13.03
CA ARG A 40 -2.12 0.61 13.93
C ARG A 40 -2.66 1.80 14.73
N LYS A 41 -3.45 2.66 14.08
CA LYS A 41 -4.03 3.87 14.70
C LYS A 41 -5.37 3.60 15.39
N LYS A 42 -5.79 2.33 15.51
CA LYS A 42 -7.09 1.90 16.07
C LYS A 42 -8.29 2.56 15.36
N ILE A 43 -8.13 2.89 14.08
CA ILE A 43 -9.21 3.41 13.22
C ILE A 43 -9.98 2.21 12.65
N LYS A 44 -11.30 2.19 12.86
CA LYS A 44 -12.15 1.07 12.45
C LYS A 44 -12.53 1.19 10.98
N LEU A 45 -11.96 0.34 10.11
CA LEU A 45 -12.32 0.27 8.69
C LEU A 45 -13.83 0.07 8.44
N ALA A 46 -14.50 -0.66 9.33
CA ALA A 46 -15.96 -0.82 9.43
C ALA A 46 -16.79 0.48 9.28
N LYS A 47 -16.18 1.59 9.69
CA LYS A 47 -16.79 2.92 9.73
C LYS A 47 -16.52 3.73 8.46
N LEU A 48 -15.72 3.20 7.54
CA LEU A 48 -15.53 3.76 6.21
C LEU A 48 -16.84 3.65 5.44
N ARG A 49 -17.31 4.77 4.90
CA ARG A 49 -18.56 4.85 4.13
C ARG A 49 -18.32 5.21 2.68
N VAL A 50 -17.31 6.02 2.43
CA VAL A 50 -17.00 6.51 1.09
C VAL A 50 -15.48 6.56 0.90
N ILE A 51 -15.01 6.14 -0.27
CA ILE A 51 -13.62 6.32 -0.71
C ILE A 51 -13.63 7.13 -2.02
N CYS A 52 -12.96 8.27 -2.03
CA CYS A 52 -12.66 8.99 -3.28
C CYS A 52 -11.32 8.49 -3.83
N ILE A 53 -11.37 7.81 -4.99
CA ILE A 53 -10.21 7.31 -5.73
C ILE A 53 -9.77 8.41 -6.68
N CYS A 54 -8.68 9.09 -6.35
CA CYS A 54 -8.16 10.23 -7.11
C CYS A 54 -7.26 9.83 -8.28
N SER A 55 -6.62 8.65 -8.21
CA SER A 55 -5.79 8.13 -9.28
C SER A 55 -6.02 6.65 -9.51
N LYS A 56 -5.66 6.15 -10.70
CA LYS A 56 -5.83 4.73 -11.03
C LYS A 56 -5.11 3.78 -10.06
N TYR A 57 -3.94 4.15 -9.53
CA TYR A 57 -3.21 3.30 -8.58
C TYR A 57 -3.84 3.25 -7.19
N GLU A 58 -4.76 4.17 -6.88
CA GLU A 58 -5.54 4.12 -5.64
C GLU A 58 -6.71 3.12 -5.71
N ILE A 59 -7.00 2.55 -6.88
CA ILE A 59 -7.97 1.45 -7.02
C ILE A 59 -7.54 0.25 -6.17
N VAL A 60 -6.24 -0.08 -6.17
CA VAL A 60 -5.68 -1.21 -5.42
C VAL A 60 -5.97 -1.08 -3.92
N PRO A 61 -5.52 -0.03 -3.20
CA PRO A 61 -5.83 0.10 -1.78
C PRO A 61 -7.32 0.28 -1.49
N ALA A 62 -8.11 0.84 -2.42
CA ALA A 62 -9.56 0.94 -2.25
C ALA A 62 -10.26 -0.43 -2.26
N ILE A 63 -9.94 -1.28 -3.24
CA ILE A 63 -10.45 -2.66 -3.31
C ILE A 63 -10.01 -3.44 -2.07
N SER A 64 -8.75 -3.34 -1.67
CA SER A 64 -8.24 -4.03 -0.49
C SER A 64 -8.94 -3.63 0.80
N ALA A 65 -9.20 -2.33 0.99
CA ALA A 65 -9.92 -1.84 2.15
C ALA A 65 -11.34 -2.43 2.21
N VAL A 66 -12.02 -2.50 1.06
CA VAL A 66 -13.37 -3.08 0.94
C VAL A 66 -13.37 -4.58 1.21
N LEU A 67 -12.45 -5.33 0.59
CA LEU A 67 -12.29 -6.77 0.83
C LEU A 67 -12.03 -7.05 2.31
N THR A 68 -11.16 -6.26 2.94
CA THR A 68 -10.88 -6.38 4.38
C THR A 68 -12.14 -6.19 5.22
N THR A 69 -12.97 -5.18 4.92
CA THR A 69 -14.25 -4.98 5.62
C THR A 69 -15.24 -6.11 5.39
N ALA A 70 -15.34 -6.59 4.15
CA ALA A 70 -16.25 -7.68 3.79
C ALA A 70 -15.91 -8.97 4.54
N MET A 71 -14.62 -9.32 4.63
CA MET A 71 -14.16 -10.53 5.33
C MET A 71 -14.37 -10.46 6.84
N HIS A 72 -14.25 -9.27 7.46
CA HIS A 72 -14.41 -9.13 8.91
C HIS A 72 -15.87 -9.00 9.37
N GLU A 73 -16.73 -8.30 8.61
CA GLU A 73 -18.05 -7.90 9.10
C GLU A 73 -19.22 -8.55 8.34
N GLY A 74 -18.96 -9.26 7.25
CA GLY A 74 -19.99 -9.92 6.45
C GLY A 74 -21.03 -8.97 5.85
N LYS A 75 -20.74 -7.65 5.86
CA LYS A 75 -21.59 -6.58 5.34
C LYS A 75 -20.72 -5.53 4.68
N ILE A 76 -21.26 -4.90 3.64
CA ILE A 76 -20.51 -3.97 2.81
C ILE A 76 -21.32 -2.70 2.67
N HIS A 77 -20.72 -1.60 3.10
CA HIS A 77 -21.36 -0.29 3.18
C HIS A 77 -20.47 0.82 2.60
N THR A 78 -19.36 0.45 1.96
CA THR A 78 -18.40 1.39 1.39
C THR A 78 -18.72 1.65 -0.06
N ARG A 79 -18.91 2.92 -0.41
CA ARG A 79 -19.14 3.38 -1.78
C ARG A 79 -17.92 4.11 -2.31
N TYR A 80 -17.81 4.27 -3.63
CA TYR A 80 -16.70 4.98 -4.25
C TYR A 80 -17.13 6.20 -5.05
N VAL A 81 -16.20 7.15 -5.13
CA VAL A 81 -16.26 8.30 -6.03
C VAL A 81 -14.96 8.31 -6.82
N CYS A 82 -15.03 8.43 -8.13
CA CYS A 82 -13.85 8.56 -8.99
C CYS A 82 -14.19 9.40 -10.23
N ALA A 83 -13.18 9.78 -11.01
CA ALA A 83 -13.39 10.35 -12.33
C ALA A 83 -13.87 9.26 -13.32
N GLU A 84 -14.44 9.69 -14.45
CA GLU A 84 -15.05 8.82 -15.47
C GLU A 84 -14.06 7.78 -16.04
N ASP A 85 -12.83 8.20 -16.36
CA ASP A 85 -11.79 7.28 -16.86
C ASP A 85 -11.40 6.23 -15.82
N THR A 86 -11.36 6.61 -14.55
CA THR A 86 -11.07 5.69 -13.43
C THR A 86 -12.24 4.73 -13.19
N GLU A 87 -13.48 5.17 -13.41
CA GLU A 87 -14.67 4.33 -13.27
C GLU A 87 -14.67 3.17 -14.26
N LYS A 88 -14.37 3.47 -15.53
CA LYS A 88 -14.19 2.45 -16.56
C LYS A 88 -13.11 1.46 -16.16
N LEU A 89 -12.00 1.96 -15.63
CA LEU A 89 -10.91 1.12 -15.17
C LEU A 89 -11.32 0.21 -14.00
N ILE A 90 -12.08 0.71 -13.03
CA ILE A 90 -12.60 -0.09 -11.92
C ILE A 90 -13.46 -1.24 -12.45
N GLN A 91 -14.32 -1.00 -13.44
CA GLN A 91 -15.15 -2.03 -14.04
C GLN A 91 -14.33 -3.11 -14.77
N GLU A 92 -13.30 -2.70 -15.53
CA GLU A 92 -12.43 -3.61 -16.28
C GLU A 92 -11.46 -4.39 -15.38
N VAL A 93 -10.85 -3.71 -14.38
CA VAL A 93 -9.87 -4.28 -13.45
C VAL A 93 -10.54 -5.10 -12.37
N GLY A 94 -11.63 -4.59 -11.81
CA GLY A 94 -12.30 -5.24 -10.68
C GLY A 94 -12.87 -6.60 -11.07
N MET A 95 -13.47 -6.77 -12.25
CA MET A 95 -13.89 -8.09 -12.73
C MET A 95 -12.73 -9.11 -12.82
N GLY A 96 -11.49 -8.65 -12.95
CA GLY A 96 -10.29 -9.49 -13.07
C GLY A 96 -9.52 -9.77 -11.77
N ILE A 97 -9.67 -8.92 -10.74
CA ILE A 97 -8.83 -8.94 -9.51
C ILE A 97 -9.64 -9.25 -8.24
N GLY A 98 -10.95 -9.01 -8.21
CA GLY A 98 -11.79 -9.34 -7.05
C GLY A 98 -13.25 -8.95 -7.28
N ASN A 99 -14.19 -9.77 -6.81
CA ASN A 99 -15.61 -9.61 -7.14
C ASN A 99 -16.13 -8.19 -6.83
N LEU A 100 -16.48 -7.42 -7.87
CA LEU A 100 -16.93 -6.02 -7.79
C LEU A 100 -18.33 -5.84 -7.20
N GLU A 101 -19.04 -6.93 -6.88
CA GLU A 101 -20.36 -6.92 -6.22
C GLU A 101 -20.38 -6.16 -4.88
N PHE A 102 -19.22 -5.74 -4.42
CA PHE A 102 -18.94 -5.13 -3.13
C PHE A 102 -18.55 -3.65 -3.21
N PHE A 103 -18.58 -3.04 -4.40
CA PHE A 103 -18.12 -1.66 -4.60
C PHE A 103 -19.13 -0.86 -5.42
N ASP A 104 -20.00 -0.11 -4.73
CA ASP A 104 -21.05 0.69 -5.36
C ASP A 104 -20.62 2.14 -5.59
N LYS A 105 -21.05 2.71 -6.72
CA LYS A 105 -20.87 4.15 -6.98
C LYS A 105 -21.64 4.97 -5.96
N TYR A 106 -21.02 6.03 -5.45
CA TYR A 106 -21.65 6.95 -4.52
C TYR A 106 -22.69 7.83 -5.23
N ASP A 107 -23.88 7.95 -4.62
CA ASP A 107 -24.98 8.76 -5.12
C ASP A 107 -25.29 9.92 -4.17
N ASN A 108 -25.06 11.15 -4.66
CA ASN A 108 -25.39 12.38 -3.94
C ASN A 108 -26.89 12.57 -3.71
N SER A 109 -27.76 11.91 -4.48
CA SER A 109 -29.21 12.00 -4.33
C SER A 109 -29.74 11.11 -3.19
N SER A 110 -28.91 10.19 -2.69
CA SER A 110 -29.27 9.27 -1.61
C SER A 110 -29.64 10.00 -0.32
N LYS A 111 -30.64 9.46 0.39
CA LYS A 111 -31.03 9.95 1.73
C LYS A 111 -29.99 9.63 2.80
N ASP A 112 -29.19 8.58 2.59
CA ASP A 112 -28.15 8.11 3.51
C ASP A 112 -26.75 8.58 3.08
N ARG A 113 -26.67 9.71 2.38
CA ARG A 113 -25.41 10.28 1.92
C ARG A 113 -24.60 10.85 3.09
N PHE A 114 -23.28 10.70 3.04
CA PHE A 114 -22.36 11.21 4.05
C PHE A 114 -22.15 12.72 3.91
N ALA A 115 -21.93 13.17 2.67
CA ALA A 115 -21.72 14.57 2.27
C ALA A 115 -22.10 14.75 0.79
N ASP A 116 -22.25 15.99 0.34
CA ASP A 116 -22.34 16.27 -1.10
C ASP A 116 -20.91 16.27 -1.67
N LEU A 117 -20.64 15.34 -2.59
CA LEU A 117 -19.31 15.08 -3.14
C LEU A 117 -19.28 15.30 -4.64
N GLN A 118 -18.28 16.02 -5.14
CA GLN A 118 -18.01 16.10 -6.57
C GLN A 118 -16.55 15.76 -6.83
N MET A 119 -16.31 15.04 -7.93
CA MET A 119 -14.97 14.73 -8.36
C MET A 119 -14.85 14.92 -9.87
N GLU A 120 -13.78 15.58 -10.27
CA GLU A 120 -13.47 15.81 -11.68
C GLU A 120 -11.96 15.70 -11.90
N GLU A 121 -11.55 15.17 -13.05
CA GLU A 121 -10.16 15.15 -13.49
C GLU A 121 -9.98 16.09 -14.67
N LEU A 122 -9.00 16.98 -14.59
CA LEU A 122 -8.66 17.91 -15.67
C LEU A 122 -7.17 18.22 -15.66
N HIS A 123 -6.53 18.15 -16.83
CA HIS A 123 -5.11 18.48 -17.01
C HIS A 123 -4.17 17.75 -16.02
N ASN A 124 -4.39 16.45 -15.82
CA ASN A 124 -3.65 15.58 -14.88
C ASN A 124 -3.74 16.04 -13.41
N VAL A 125 -4.86 16.68 -13.05
CA VAL A 125 -5.19 17.05 -11.67
C VAL A 125 -6.59 16.57 -11.36
N ALA A 126 -6.73 15.79 -10.28
CA ALA A 126 -8.03 15.42 -9.73
C ALA A 126 -8.45 16.43 -8.66
N TYR A 127 -9.68 16.94 -8.80
CA TYR A 127 -10.31 17.87 -7.87
C TYR A 127 -11.46 17.14 -7.18
N VAL A 128 -11.37 16.98 -5.86
CA VAL A 128 -12.45 16.45 -5.04
C VAL A 128 -12.98 17.58 -4.17
N THR A 129 -14.29 17.80 -4.20
CA THR A 129 -14.96 18.84 -3.41
C THR A 129 -15.97 18.18 -2.49
N VAL A 130 -16.01 18.64 -1.23
CA VAL A 130 -16.89 18.11 -0.19
C VAL A 130 -17.64 19.27 0.45
N ALA A 131 -18.96 19.20 0.39
CA ALA A 131 -19.85 20.05 1.18
C ALA A 131 -20.51 19.21 2.28
N LEU A 132 -20.13 19.48 3.52
CA LEU A 132 -20.66 18.80 4.70
C LEU A 132 -22.09 19.31 5.00
N PRO A 133 -23.00 18.45 5.46
CA PRO A 133 -24.37 18.85 5.74
C PRO A 133 -24.44 19.84 6.89
N ASN A 134 -25.03 21.01 6.62
CA ASN A 134 -25.22 22.06 7.61
C ASN A 134 -26.16 21.62 8.74
N LYS A 135 -25.83 21.99 9.98
CA LYS A 135 -26.69 21.71 11.13
C LYS A 135 -27.65 22.87 11.32
N LYS A 136 -28.95 22.60 11.21
CA LYS A 136 -30.01 23.59 11.49
C LYS A 136 -29.88 24.11 12.93
N ALA A 137 -30.23 25.38 13.10
CA ALA A 137 -30.31 26.06 14.38
C ALA A 137 -31.24 25.28 15.35
N SER A 138 -30.64 24.70 16.41
CA SER A 138 -31.34 23.88 17.40
C SER A 138 -31.77 24.71 18.60
N PHE A 139 -32.88 24.35 19.24
CA PHE A 139 -33.36 25.05 20.43
C PHE A 139 -32.40 24.80 21.62
N SER A 140 -31.99 25.88 22.30
CA SER A 140 -31.14 25.83 23.50
C SER A 140 -32.01 25.98 24.74
N VAL A 141 -32.09 24.88 25.50
CA VAL A 141 -32.82 24.84 26.77
C VAL A 141 -32.13 25.73 27.81
N GLU A 142 -30.80 25.84 27.78
CA GLU A 142 -30.03 26.72 28.68
C GLU A 142 -30.38 28.20 28.45
N LYS A 143 -30.33 28.69 27.21
CA LYS A 143 -30.71 30.07 26.87
C LYS A 143 -32.16 30.39 27.25
N ALA A 144 -33.06 29.44 27.09
CA ALA A 144 -34.46 29.58 27.50
C ALA A 144 -34.58 29.63 29.03
N SER A 145 -33.84 28.78 29.73
CA SER A 145 -33.83 28.70 31.20
C SER A 145 -33.27 29.98 31.84
N GLU A 146 -32.25 30.59 31.26
CA GLU A 146 -31.70 31.90 31.67
C GLU A 146 -32.74 33.03 31.61
N LYS A 147 -33.75 32.91 30.76
CA LYS A 147 -34.87 33.87 30.65
C LYS A 147 -36.11 33.44 31.44
N GLY A 148 -35.95 32.46 32.35
CA GLY A 148 -37.04 31.95 33.19
C GLY A 148 -38.04 31.06 32.45
N ILE A 149 -37.75 30.62 31.23
CA ILE A 149 -38.63 29.78 30.40
C ILE A 149 -38.24 28.31 30.62
N VAL A 150 -38.76 27.72 31.70
CA VAL A 150 -38.40 26.37 32.18
C VAL A 150 -39.56 25.39 32.19
N GLY A 151 -40.80 25.85 32.07
CA GLY A 151 -42.00 24.99 32.15
C GLY A 151 -42.25 24.19 30.86
N LYS A 152 -42.72 22.93 30.98
CA LYS A 152 -43.18 22.13 29.83
C LYS A 152 -44.25 22.85 29.00
N ALA A 153 -45.14 23.60 29.65
CA ALA A 153 -46.16 24.41 28.99
C ALA A 153 -45.56 25.57 28.20
N ASP A 154 -44.57 26.27 28.78
CA ASP A 154 -43.87 27.38 28.14
C ASP A 154 -43.13 26.93 26.88
N ILE A 155 -42.38 25.81 26.96
CA ILE A 155 -41.65 25.23 25.81
C ILE A 155 -42.63 24.73 24.74
N ALA A 156 -43.75 24.12 25.14
CA ALA A 156 -44.79 23.68 24.21
C ALA A 156 -45.45 24.86 23.50
N MET A 157 -45.70 25.97 24.21
CA MET A 157 -46.24 27.20 23.64
C MET A 157 -45.23 27.81 22.65
N LEU A 158 -43.97 27.96 23.05
CA LEU A 158 -42.89 28.44 22.20
C LEU A 158 -42.71 27.63 20.91
N ASN A 159 -42.79 26.30 20.98
CA ASN A 159 -42.72 25.43 19.80
C ASN A 159 -43.95 25.53 18.89
N LYS A 160 -45.13 25.84 19.45
CA LYS A 160 -46.39 25.91 18.70
C LYS A 160 -46.62 27.27 18.04
N THR A 161 -46.29 28.36 18.72
CA THR A 161 -46.58 29.73 18.28
C THR A 161 -45.34 30.48 17.79
N GLY A 162 -44.14 29.94 18.00
CA GLY A 162 -42.88 30.59 17.67
C GLY A 162 -42.50 31.76 18.60
N LYS A 163 -43.30 32.01 19.63
CA LYS A 163 -43.11 33.11 20.58
C LYS A 163 -43.81 32.87 21.92
N ILE A 164 -43.31 33.50 22.98
CA ILE A 164 -43.91 33.49 24.32
C ILE A 164 -43.83 34.89 24.93
N VAL A 165 -44.82 35.26 25.75
CA VAL A 165 -44.75 36.47 26.58
C VAL A 165 -44.58 36.04 28.02
N LYS A 166 -43.51 36.48 28.68
CA LYS A 166 -43.22 36.19 30.08
C LYS A 166 -42.79 37.47 30.79
N ASP A 167 -43.40 37.75 31.94
CA ASP A 167 -43.17 38.97 32.73
C ASP A 167 -43.32 40.28 31.91
N GLY A 168 -44.25 40.31 30.96
CA GLY A 168 -44.49 41.46 30.08
C GLY A 168 -43.49 41.64 28.94
N ILE A 169 -42.51 40.72 28.79
CA ILE A 169 -41.51 40.74 27.72
C ILE A 169 -41.83 39.64 26.70
N GLU A 170 -41.90 40.00 25.43
CA GLU A 170 -42.10 39.06 24.32
C GLU A 170 -40.75 38.47 23.89
N TYR A 171 -40.67 37.14 23.92
CA TYR A 171 -39.52 36.38 23.46
C TYR A 171 -39.89 35.55 22.22
N LEU A 172 -39.04 35.62 21.19
CA LEU A 172 -39.20 34.84 19.96
C LEU A 172 -38.38 33.55 20.03
N VAL A 173 -38.88 32.47 19.42
CA VAL A 173 -38.21 31.16 19.41
C VAL A 173 -36.78 31.23 18.88
N ASP A 174 -36.53 32.12 17.93
CA ASP A 174 -35.22 32.29 17.31
C ASP A 174 -34.17 32.87 18.27
N GLN A 175 -34.58 33.59 19.31
CA GLN A 175 -33.68 34.08 20.37
C GLN A 175 -33.11 32.94 21.22
N PHE A 176 -33.83 31.82 21.29
CA PHE A 176 -33.42 30.61 22.01
C PHE A 176 -32.77 29.58 21.11
N ARG A 177 -32.64 29.83 19.81
CA ARG A 177 -31.90 28.93 18.94
C ARG A 177 -30.40 29.14 19.09
N ASN A 178 -29.66 28.04 19.04
CA ASN A 178 -28.24 28.05 18.73
C ASN A 178 -28.05 28.51 17.29
N LYS A 179 -26.93 29.19 16.99
CA LYS A 179 -26.60 29.54 15.60
C LYS A 179 -26.59 28.27 14.75
N ALA A 180 -27.08 28.37 13.52
CA ALA A 180 -26.88 27.30 12.55
C ALA A 180 -25.37 27.08 12.37
N VAL A 181 -24.96 25.82 12.25
CA VAL A 181 -23.55 25.49 12.03
C VAL A 181 -23.39 25.26 10.53
N CYS A 182 -22.68 26.19 9.90
CA CYS A 182 -22.18 26.04 8.53
C CYS A 182 -20.74 25.53 8.61
N TYR A 183 -20.42 24.52 7.81
CA TYR A 183 -19.05 24.02 7.69
C TYR A 183 -18.39 24.66 6.46
N PRO A 184 -17.04 24.81 6.47
CA PRO A 184 -16.34 25.24 5.27
C PRO A 184 -16.47 24.18 4.17
N LYS A 185 -16.37 24.61 2.91
CA LYS A 185 -16.19 23.66 1.81
C LYS A 185 -14.77 23.12 1.86
N ILE A 186 -14.62 21.82 1.64
CA ILE A 186 -13.33 21.15 1.63
C ILE A 186 -12.99 20.79 0.20
N ALA A 187 -11.76 21.09 -0.23
CA ALA A 187 -11.26 20.76 -1.55
C ALA A 187 -9.95 19.99 -1.42
N VAL A 188 -9.83 18.88 -2.15
CA VAL A 188 -8.60 18.10 -2.25
C VAL A 188 -8.14 18.12 -3.70
N ILE A 189 -6.95 18.65 -3.93
CA ILE A 189 -6.30 18.75 -5.24
C ILE A 189 -5.19 17.70 -5.27
N THR A 190 -5.37 16.67 -6.11
CA THR A 190 -4.40 15.58 -6.27
C THR A 190 -3.68 15.71 -7.61
N ILE A 191 -2.35 15.86 -7.56
CA ILE A 191 -1.51 15.91 -8.76
C ILE A 191 -1.22 14.50 -9.26
N LEU A 192 -1.56 14.22 -10.51
CA LEU A 192 -1.48 12.88 -11.12
C LEU A 192 -0.24 12.69 -12.01
N SER A 193 0.45 13.78 -12.37
CA SER A 193 1.57 13.81 -13.30
C SER A 193 2.52 14.98 -13.01
N ASP A 194 3.77 14.87 -13.47
CA ASP A 194 4.74 15.99 -13.45
C ASP A 194 4.37 17.08 -14.48
N LYS A 195 3.54 16.74 -15.47
CA LYS A 195 2.92 17.68 -16.42
C LYS A 195 1.50 17.98 -15.98
N TYR A 196 1.35 18.91 -15.03
CA TYR A 196 0.05 19.29 -14.48
C TYR A 196 -0.30 20.75 -14.79
N ALA A 197 -1.58 21.08 -14.76
CA ALA A 197 -2.04 22.48 -14.76
C ALA A 197 -3.18 22.67 -13.76
N VAL A 198 -2.98 23.54 -12.78
CA VAL A 198 -4.03 23.86 -11.79
C VAL A 198 -4.98 24.91 -12.36
N ASP A 199 -6.27 24.59 -12.34
CA ASP A 199 -7.38 25.46 -12.76
C ASP A 199 -7.96 26.23 -11.56
N VAL A 200 -7.68 27.53 -11.54
CA VAL A 200 -8.04 28.43 -10.43
C VAL A 200 -9.52 28.80 -10.47
N LYS A 201 -10.18 28.72 -11.63
CA LYS A 201 -11.62 29.00 -11.73
C LYS A 201 -12.43 28.02 -10.89
N ARG A 202 -11.97 26.77 -10.78
CA ARG A 202 -12.56 25.75 -9.91
C ARG A 202 -12.39 26.12 -8.43
N ILE A 203 -11.22 26.63 -8.04
CA ILE A 203 -10.97 27.14 -6.69
C ILE A 203 -11.89 28.32 -6.39
N GLN A 204 -12.03 29.26 -7.35
CA GLN A 204 -12.93 30.40 -7.22
C GLN A 204 -14.40 29.99 -7.06
N ALA A 205 -14.86 28.98 -7.81
CA ALA A 205 -16.23 28.47 -7.69
C ALA A 205 -16.53 27.88 -6.30
N LEU A 206 -15.53 27.34 -5.60
CA LEU A 206 -15.69 26.85 -4.23
C LEU A 206 -15.93 28.00 -3.23
N MET A 207 -15.40 29.18 -3.52
CA MET A 207 -15.52 30.33 -2.62
C MET A 207 -16.94 30.92 -2.63
N ALA A 208 -17.70 30.71 -3.70
CA ALA A 208 -19.09 31.15 -3.82
C ALA A 208 -19.97 30.52 -2.71
N ASP A 209 -20.71 31.37 -1.99
CA ASP A 209 -21.67 31.02 -0.94
C ASP A 209 -21.10 30.20 0.24
N SER A 210 -19.79 30.30 0.50
CA SER A 210 -19.11 29.54 1.56
C SER A 210 -18.74 30.40 2.77
N SER A 211 -18.72 29.79 3.96
CA SER A 211 -18.19 30.40 5.20
C SER A 211 -16.66 30.37 5.30
N GLY A 212 -16.02 29.72 4.32
CA GLY A 212 -14.58 29.46 4.24
C GLY A 212 -14.29 28.25 3.36
N VAL A 213 -13.04 28.12 2.93
CA VAL A 213 -12.57 27.01 2.09
C VAL A 213 -11.28 26.42 2.66
N GLU A 214 -11.27 25.10 2.84
CA GLU A 214 -10.09 24.34 3.25
C GLU A 214 -9.55 23.58 2.03
N ILE A 215 -8.35 23.93 1.56
CA ILE A 215 -7.73 23.35 0.37
C ILE A 215 -6.57 22.46 0.79
N PHE A 216 -6.61 21.19 0.41
CA PHE A 216 -5.56 20.21 0.64
C PHE A 216 -4.90 19.84 -0.69
N ILE A 217 -3.59 19.91 -0.76
CA ILE A 217 -2.81 19.54 -1.95
C ILE A 217 -2.01 18.28 -1.63
N ARG A 218 -2.11 17.30 -2.53
CA ARG A 218 -1.35 16.04 -2.45
C ARG A 218 -0.86 15.61 -3.83
N ALA A 219 0.07 14.68 -3.85
CA ALA A 219 0.49 13.97 -5.05
C ALA A 219 -0.04 12.54 -5.01
N ALA A 220 -0.35 11.98 -6.18
CA ALA A 220 -0.67 10.58 -6.32
C ALA A 220 0.56 9.71 -5.91
N PRO A 221 0.35 8.61 -5.16
CA PRO A 221 1.44 7.82 -4.57
C PRO A 221 2.41 7.21 -5.59
N GLU A 222 1.96 6.98 -6.82
CA GLU A 222 2.70 6.38 -7.93
C GLU A 222 3.63 7.34 -8.67
N LEU A 223 3.47 8.66 -8.47
CA LEU A 223 4.17 9.67 -9.25
C LEU A 223 5.67 9.68 -8.96
N PHE A 224 6.04 9.37 -7.72
CA PHE A 224 7.43 9.48 -7.25
C PHE A 224 7.91 8.22 -6.54
N SER A 225 9.08 7.75 -6.96
CA SER A 225 9.89 6.78 -6.21
C SER A 225 10.51 7.37 -4.94
N SER A 226 10.36 8.68 -4.73
CA SER A 226 11.11 9.49 -3.78
C SER A 226 10.25 10.50 -3.04
N THR A 227 10.23 10.42 -1.71
CA THR A 227 9.64 11.44 -0.82
C THR A 227 10.23 12.84 -1.10
N LYS A 228 11.55 12.92 -1.31
CA LYS A 228 12.25 14.18 -1.64
C LYS A 228 11.78 14.83 -2.95
N GLU A 229 11.53 14.04 -3.99
CA GLU A 229 11.08 14.57 -5.29
C GLU A 229 9.64 15.07 -5.21
N GLU A 230 8.79 14.31 -4.51
CA GLU A 230 7.41 14.71 -4.22
C GLU A 230 7.36 16.01 -3.44
N HIS A 231 8.12 16.12 -2.34
CA HIS A 231 8.12 17.32 -1.51
C HIS A 231 8.54 18.56 -2.32
N LYS A 232 9.49 18.39 -3.26
CA LYS A 232 9.90 19.46 -4.17
C LYS A 232 8.77 19.87 -5.12
N LEU A 233 8.07 18.90 -5.72
CA LEU A 233 6.92 19.17 -6.59
C LEU A 233 5.81 19.89 -5.81
N LEU A 234 5.43 19.37 -4.65
CA LEU A 234 4.32 19.94 -3.87
C LEU A 234 4.61 21.37 -3.41
N ALA A 235 5.86 21.69 -3.07
CA ALA A 235 6.28 23.05 -2.78
C ALA A 235 6.27 23.99 -4.00
N GLU A 236 6.37 23.45 -5.22
CA GLU A 236 6.21 24.20 -6.46
C GLU A 236 4.73 24.45 -6.78
N VAL A 237 3.90 23.40 -6.70
CA VAL A 237 2.44 23.47 -6.86
C VAL A 237 1.85 24.49 -5.88
N GLU A 238 2.28 24.46 -4.62
CA GLU A 238 1.87 25.43 -3.60
C GLU A 238 2.13 26.86 -4.05
N ARG A 239 3.36 27.17 -4.50
CA ARG A 239 3.74 28.52 -4.96
C ARG A 239 2.92 28.95 -6.17
N GLU A 240 2.66 28.04 -7.10
CA GLU A 240 1.87 28.31 -8.30
C GLU A 240 0.42 28.66 -7.95
N ILE A 241 -0.23 27.85 -7.12
CA ILE A 241 -1.61 28.08 -6.67
C ILE A 241 -1.72 29.41 -5.94
N LYS A 242 -0.78 29.70 -5.03
CA LYS A 242 -0.76 30.98 -4.30
C LYS A 242 -0.65 32.18 -5.24
N LYS A 243 0.27 32.10 -6.21
CA LYS A 243 0.45 33.16 -7.20
C LYS A 243 -0.82 33.39 -8.01
N LYS A 244 -1.43 32.32 -8.49
CA LYS A 244 -2.65 32.39 -9.31
C LYS A 244 -3.86 32.89 -8.52
N ILE A 245 -4.08 32.44 -7.29
CA ILE A 245 -5.15 32.96 -6.41
C ILE A 245 -4.99 34.47 -6.23
N ALA A 246 -3.78 34.93 -5.91
CA ALA A 246 -3.51 36.35 -5.69
C ALA A 246 -3.68 37.21 -6.95
N SER A 247 -3.44 36.65 -8.15
CA SER A 247 -3.54 37.40 -9.41
C SER A 247 -4.90 37.31 -10.10
N GLU A 248 -5.64 36.21 -9.92
CA GLU A 248 -6.84 35.91 -10.72
C GLU A 248 -8.16 35.96 -9.93
N ILE A 249 -8.11 35.91 -8.59
CA ILE A 249 -9.33 35.94 -7.75
C ILE A 249 -9.48 37.31 -7.07
N THR A 250 -10.44 38.10 -7.53
CA THR A 250 -10.83 39.35 -6.88
C THR A 250 -11.42 39.09 -5.49
N ASP A 251 -11.13 39.95 -4.51
CA ASP A 251 -11.68 39.88 -3.14
C ASP A 251 -11.35 38.60 -2.35
N TRP A 252 -10.30 37.85 -2.74
CA TRP A 252 -9.88 36.62 -2.04
C TRP A 252 -9.62 36.83 -0.54
N GLU A 253 -9.26 38.05 -0.13
CA GLU A 253 -9.03 38.46 1.27
C GLU A 253 -10.32 38.46 2.12
N LYS A 254 -11.50 38.51 1.49
CA LYS A 254 -12.80 38.49 2.18
C LYS A 254 -13.27 37.09 2.56
N VAL A 255 -12.64 36.05 2.02
CA VAL A 255 -12.97 34.64 2.27
C VAL A 255 -11.82 33.99 3.04
N ASN A 256 -12.14 33.24 4.10
CA ASN A 256 -11.11 32.50 4.83
C ASN A 256 -10.66 31.30 4.01
N ILE A 257 -9.49 31.38 3.39
CA ILE A 257 -8.86 30.27 2.64
C ILE A 257 -7.70 29.72 3.47
N ASN A 258 -7.79 28.43 3.80
CA ASN A 258 -6.68 27.70 4.42
C ASN A 258 -6.10 26.72 3.40
N LEU A 259 -4.77 26.68 3.30
CA LEU A 259 -4.06 25.83 2.36
C LEU A 259 -3.15 24.86 3.11
N TYR A 260 -3.31 23.56 2.84
CA TYR A 260 -2.53 22.48 3.45
C TYR A 260 -1.79 21.68 2.39
N ILE A 261 -0.52 21.40 2.65
CA ILE A 261 0.28 20.48 1.83
C ILE A 261 0.43 19.16 2.57
N MET A 262 -0.07 18.08 1.96
CA MET A 262 0.02 16.72 2.50
C MET A 262 1.27 16.05 1.94
N MET A 263 2.27 15.86 2.79
CA MET A 263 3.54 15.23 2.42
C MET A 263 3.67 13.84 3.04
N ARG A 264 4.18 12.87 2.26
CA ARG A 264 4.55 11.53 2.76
C ARG A 264 5.53 11.58 3.93
N SER A 265 5.35 10.71 4.91
CA SER A 265 6.21 10.54 6.09
C SER A 265 6.84 9.16 6.16
N GLU A 266 8.10 9.08 6.58
CA GLU A 266 8.86 7.82 6.70
C GLU A 266 8.80 7.24 8.13
N THR A 267 7.90 7.74 8.98
CA THR A 267 7.79 7.35 10.40
C THR A 267 6.91 6.11 10.58
N GLU A 268 7.50 5.04 11.12
CA GLU A 268 6.73 3.90 11.62
C GLU A 268 6.18 4.20 13.02
N ALA A 269 5.02 3.62 13.35
CA ALA A 269 4.43 3.75 14.69
C ALA A 269 5.35 3.09 15.74
N GLU A 270 5.61 3.81 16.84
CA GLU A 270 6.55 3.41 17.90
C GLU A 270 6.33 1.97 18.43
N PRO A 271 5.09 1.49 18.70
CA PRO A 271 4.91 0.10 19.16
C PRO A 271 5.34 -0.93 18.13
N VAL A 272 5.06 -0.69 16.84
CA VAL A 272 5.44 -1.59 15.74
C VAL A 272 6.96 -1.60 15.57
N LYS A 273 7.58 -0.42 15.67
CA LYS A 273 9.04 -0.29 15.65
C LYS A 273 9.68 -1.09 16.79
N LYS A 274 9.21 -0.91 18.03
CA LYS A 274 9.69 -1.66 19.21
C LYS A 274 9.54 -3.17 19.05
N PHE A 275 8.46 -3.62 18.43
CA PHE A 275 8.25 -5.03 18.15
C PHE A 275 9.35 -5.58 17.22
N TYR A 276 9.54 -4.95 16.06
CA TYR A 276 10.53 -5.42 15.09
C TYR A 276 11.98 -5.22 15.54
N ASP A 277 12.27 -4.20 16.35
CA ASP A 277 13.58 -4.02 16.98
C ASP A 277 13.97 -5.24 17.85
N LYS A 278 13.00 -5.96 18.44
CA LYS A 278 13.25 -7.17 19.23
C LYS A 278 13.44 -8.43 18.38
N VAL A 279 12.69 -8.55 17.27
CA VAL A 279 12.58 -9.82 16.52
C VAL A 279 13.41 -9.84 15.23
N CYS A 280 13.77 -8.67 14.73
CA CYS A 280 14.52 -8.48 13.50
C CYS A 280 15.70 -7.53 13.78
N PRO A 281 16.90 -8.04 14.15
CA PRO A 281 18.07 -7.21 14.42
C PRO A 281 18.44 -6.27 13.26
N VAL A 282 18.07 -6.68 12.03
CA VAL A 282 18.29 -5.91 10.81
C VAL A 282 17.27 -4.77 10.64
N TYR A 283 16.14 -4.78 11.35
CA TYR A 283 15.10 -3.78 11.17
C TYR A 283 15.47 -2.40 11.76
N THR A 284 16.08 -2.35 12.94
CA THR A 284 16.42 -1.09 13.64
C THR A 284 17.34 -0.15 12.83
N PRO A 285 18.41 -0.64 12.16
CA PRO A 285 19.23 0.19 11.28
C PRO A 285 18.51 0.71 10.03
N LEU A 286 17.43 0.04 9.62
CA LEU A 286 16.76 0.26 8.32
C LEU A 286 15.58 1.24 8.37
N ILE A 287 15.18 1.74 9.54
CA ILE A 287 14.10 2.73 9.64
C ILE A 287 14.59 3.91 10.47
N ARG A 288 15.34 4.82 9.82
CA ARG A 288 15.60 6.15 10.39
C ARG A 288 14.64 7.15 9.74
N PRO A 289 13.84 7.89 10.52
CA PRO A 289 12.91 8.86 9.95
C PRO A 289 13.67 10.03 9.31
N LEU A 290 13.54 10.23 8.00
CA LEU A 290 13.85 11.52 7.39
C LEU A 290 12.71 12.49 7.70
N ILE A 291 12.96 13.41 8.63
CA ILE A 291 12.12 14.60 8.80
C ILE A 291 12.59 15.62 7.77
N TYR A 292 11.88 15.73 6.65
CA TYR A 292 12.09 16.85 5.73
C TYR A 292 11.33 18.07 6.25
N THR A 293 12.07 19.03 6.79
CA THR A 293 11.55 20.36 7.15
C THR A 293 11.80 21.31 5.98
N PRO A 294 10.76 21.84 5.30
CA PRO A 294 10.94 22.82 4.25
C PRO A 294 11.64 24.07 4.81
N LYS A 295 12.81 24.41 4.28
CA LYS A 295 13.51 25.66 4.63
C LYS A 295 12.79 26.83 3.97
N ASN A 296 12.38 27.80 4.77
CA ASN A 296 12.00 29.17 4.40
C ASN A 296 10.87 29.32 3.36
N THR A 297 9.65 29.56 3.83
CA THR A 297 8.58 30.16 3.00
C THR A 297 7.92 31.28 3.76
N LYS A 298 8.02 32.53 3.25
CA LYS A 298 7.22 33.67 3.76
C LYS A 298 5.78 33.49 3.26
N TYR A 299 4.83 33.54 4.18
CA TYR A 299 3.47 32.99 4.02
C TYR A 299 2.42 34.02 3.57
N LEU A 300 1.38 33.54 2.87
CA LEU A 300 0.01 34.05 3.00
C LEU A 300 -0.51 33.72 4.41
N ARG A 301 -1.49 34.44 4.96
CA ARG A 301 -2.13 34.02 6.23
C ARG A 301 -2.57 32.53 6.09
N ASN A 302 -2.13 31.69 7.03
CA ASN A 302 -2.58 30.31 7.28
C ASN A 302 -2.13 29.14 6.37
N SER A 303 -1.09 29.25 5.52
CA SER A 303 -0.55 28.02 4.87
C SER A 303 0.14 27.09 5.88
N LYS A 304 -0.21 25.80 5.89
CA LYS A 304 0.35 24.81 6.82
C LYS A 304 0.87 23.57 6.09
N VAL A 305 2.12 23.20 6.39
CA VAL A 305 2.68 21.90 6.01
C VAL A 305 2.15 20.86 6.99
N VAL A 306 1.58 19.78 6.49
CA VAL A 306 1.08 18.67 7.31
C VAL A 306 1.89 17.40 7.03
N ILE A 307 2.56 16.93 8.07
CA ILE A 307 3.29 15.67 8.12
C ILE A 307 2.76 14.91 9.34
N ASP A 308 2.08 13.78 9.10
CA ASP A 308 1.56 12.85 10.12
C ASP A 308 0.57 13.44 11.17
N GLN A 309 -0.65 12.89 11.22
CA GLN A 309 -1.71 13.12 12.24
C GLN A 309 -2.02 14.57 12.64
N THR A 310 -2.20 15.48 11.68
CA THR A 310 -2.86 16.77 11.98
C THR A 310 -4.36 16.59 12.07
N LEU A 311 -4.96 17.13 13.14
CA LEU A 311 -6.38 17.10 13.41
C LEU A 311 -6.95 18.51 13.34
N ILE A 312 -7.95 18.70 12.48
CA ILE A 312 -8.73 19.93 12.39
C ILE A 312 -10.13 19.61 12.91
N GLU A 313 -10.54 20.25 14.00
CA GLU A 313 -11.85 20.04 14.61
C GLU A 313 -12.76 21.26 14.39
N TYR A 314 -13.97 21.00 13.91
CA TYR A 314 -15.04 21.99 13.79
C TYR A 314 -16.09 21.74 14.87
N ALA A 315 -15.92 22.41 16.01
CA ALA A 315 -16.95 22.56 17.03
C ALA A 315 -17.79 23.78 16.64
N GLY A 316 -19.06 23.58 16.28
CA GLY A 316 -19.87 24.61 15.63
C GLY A 316 -19.83 25.99 16.31
N GLY A 317 -19.42 27.00 15.54
CA GLY A 317 -19.06 28.36 15.99
C GLY A 317 -17.76 28.78 15.32
N ASP A 318 -17.42 30.08 15.33
CA ASP A 318 -16.26 30.67 14.62
C ASP A 318 -14.87 30.17 15.12
N GLU A 319 -14.81 29.12 15.95
CA GLU A 319 -13.58 28.56 16.51
C GLU A 319 -13.16 27.28 15.79
N VAL A 320 -12.16 27.39 14.91
CA VAL A 320 -11.40 26.24 14.38
C VAL A 320 -10.30 25.90 15.37
N GLN A 321 -10.41 24.76 16.06
CA GLN A 321 -9.33 24.25 16.91
C GLN A 321 -8.42 23.35 16.08
N ILE A 322 -7.24 23.87 15.74
CA ILE A 322 -6.19 23.10 15.09
C ILE A 322 -5.33 22.49 16.20
N HIS A 323 -5.53 21.21 16.44
CA HIS A 323 -4.66 20.44 17.30
C HIS A 323 -3.42 20.07 16.50
N ASN A 324 -2.40 20.92 16.54
CA ASN A 324 -1.07 20.51 16.12
C ASN A 324 -0.65 19.38 17.06
N ALA A 325 -0.60 18.14 16.59
CA ALA A 325 -0.03 17.01 17.32
C ALA A 325 1.51 17.14 17.50
N TRP A 326 2.10 18.29 17.14
CA TRP A 326 3.45 18.67 17.48
C TRP A 326 3.44 19.67 18.64
N LYS A 327 3.53 19.17 19.88
CA LYS A 327 4.32 19.88 20.87
C LYS A 327 5.75 19.77 20.39
N ARG A 328 6.33 20.90 19.96
CA ARG A 328 7.78 21.04 19.80
C ARG A 328 8.36 20.60 21.13
N ASP A 329 8.95 19.41 21.16
CA ASP A 329 9.67 18.96 22.33
C ASP A 329 10.82 19.96 22.47
N LYS A 330 10.72 20.87 23.44
CA LYS A 330 11.75 21.90 23.65
C LYS A 330 13.10 21.28 24.03
N ASP A 331 13.12 19.97 24.31
CA ASP A 331 14.29 19.18 24.64
C ASP A 331 14.80 18.31 23.48
N SER A 332 14.15 18.30 22.30
CA SER A 332 14.79 17.78 21.10
C SER A 332 15.79 18.84 20.62
N LYS A 333 16.99 18.82 21.24
CA LYS A 333 18.17 19.47 20.69
C LYS A 333 18.18 19.23 19.18
N GLU A 334 18.41 20.29 18.42
CA GLU A 334 18.87 20.17 17.05
C GLU A 334 19.95 19.10 17.04
N VAL A 335 19.65 17.92 16.48
CA VAL A 335 20.67 16.94 16.16
C VAL A 335 21.29 17.42 14.85
N GLU A 336 21.93 18.59 14.90
CA GLU A 336 23.18 18.75 14.18
C GLU A 336 24.21 17.88 14.90
N ASP A 337 25.13 17.29 14.13
CA ASP A 337 26.27 16.50 14.60
C ASP A 337 25.94 15.10 15.16
N LYS A 338 26.39 13.98 14.59
CA LYS A 338 27.71 13.70 14.02
C LYS A 338 27.65 12.31 13.38
N GLN A 339 28.45 12.13 12.33
CA GLN A 339 28.69 10.89 11.60
C GLN A 339 29.38 9.78 12.43
N ASN A 340 29.03 9.57 13.69
CA ASN A 340 29.55 8.46 14.49
C ASN A 340 28.51 7.34 14.52
N ILE A 341 28.24 6.77 13.34
CA ILE A 341 27.85 5.36 13.31
C ILE A 341 29.10 4.63 13.75
N VAL A 342 29.03 3.94 14.89
CA VAL A 342 29.95 2.85 15.17
C VAL A 342 29.83 1.92 13.98
N GLN A 343 30.78 2.02 13.04
CA GLN A 343 31.03 0.96 12.08
C GLN A 343 31.40 -0.22 12.95
N ALA A 344 30.42 -1.06 13.26
CA ALA A 344 30.75 -2.45 13.48
C ALA A 344 31.37 -2.90 12.16
N ASP A 345 32.69 -2.99 12.14
CA ASP A 345 33.44 -3.71 11.12
C ASP A 345 32.96 -5.17 11.15
N CYS A 346 31.84 -5.43 10.50
CA CYS A 346 31.47 -6.76 10.05
C CYS A 346 31.77 -6.79 8.56
N GLN A 347 33.03 -7.14 8.26
CA GLN A 347 33.56 -7.41 6.91
C GLN A 347 32.95 -8.65 6.25
N THR A 348 31.87 -9.22 6.78
CA THR A 348 31.17 -10.32 6.11
C THR A 348 30.24 -9.75 5.05
N GLU A 349 30.79 -9.45 3.87
CA GLU A 349 30.01 -9.43 2.64
C GLU A 349 29.37 -10.81 2.49
N ILE A 350 28.05 -10.87 2.41
CA ILE A 350 27.36 -12.14 2.19
C ILE A 350 27.30 -12.34 0.68
N GLU A 351 28.19 -13.20 0.20
CA GLU A 351 28.26 -13.63 -1.20
C GLU A 351 27.13 -14.63 -1.57
N SER A 352 26.25 -14.99 -0.61
CA SER A 352 25.21 -16.01 -0.78
C SER A 352 23.80 -15.45 -0.99
N THR A 353 22.96 -16.24 -1.68
CA THR A 353 21.52 -16.00 -1.83
C THR A 353 20.83 -15.88 -0.48
N CYS A 354 19.89 -14.95 -0.34
CA CYS A 354 19.07 -14.79 0.85
C CYS A 354 17.58 -14.71 0.51
N SER A 355 16.72 -15.05 1.47
CA SER A 355 15.27 -14.92 1.34
C SER A 355 14.73 -13.97 2.39
N VAL A 356 14.02 -12.93 1.97
CA VAL A 356 13.45 -11.90 2.84
C VAL A 356 11.94 -12.03 2.82
N PHE A 357 11.34 -12.26 3.98
CA PHE A 357 9.89 -12.34 4.12
C PHE A 357 9.33 -10.92 4.19
N LEU A 358 8.69 -10.44 3.13
CA LEU A 358 8.12 -9.09 3.07
C LEU A 358 6.70 -9.05 3.63
N GLY A 359 5.99 -10.17 3.57
CA GLY A 359 4.70 -10.36 4.23
C GLY A 359 4.39 -11.83 4.45
N THR A 360 3.70 -12.10 5.56
CA THR A 360 3.51 -13.43 6.14
C THR A 360 2.09 -13.71 6.61
N ALA A 361 1.13 -12.82 6.32
CA ALA A 361 -0.28 -12.93 6.66
C ALA A 361 -1.09 -13.60 5.55
N ALA A 362 -2.13 -14.35 5.94
CA ALA A 362 -3.15 -14.84 5.04
C ALA A 362 -4.36 -13.93 4.92
N ALA A 363 -4.88 -13.80 3.69
CA ALA A 363 -6.10 -13.11 3.27
C ALA A 363 -6.15 -11.59 3.51
N VAL A 364 -5.91 -11.16 4.75
CA VAL A 364 -5.94 -9.74 5.14
C VAL A 364 -4.67 -9.40 5.90
N PRO A 365 -4.10 -8.20 5.70
CA PRO A 365 -2.93 -7.78 6.45
C PRO A 365 -3.30 -7.42 7.89
N GLY A 366 -2.45 -7.81 8.83
CA GLY A 366 -2.49 -7.36 10.21
C GLY A 366 -1.47 -6.27 10.49
N VAL A 367 -1.44 -5.81 11.76
CA VAL A 367 -0.53 -4.74 12.19
C VAL A 367 0.95 -5.14 12.02
N ILE A 368 1.29 -6.38 12.39
CA ILE A 368 2.66 -6.91 12.40
C ILE A 368 2.92 -7.95 11.29
N ARG A 369 1.91 -8.34 10.51
CA ARG A 369 2.06 -9.26 9.38
C ARG A 369 1.36 -8.69 8.17
N ASN A 370 2.10 -8.36 7.12
CA ASN A 370 1.55 -7.97 5.83
C ASN A 370 1.17 -9.20 5.00
N VAL A 371 0.37 -9.06 3.96
CA VAL A 371 0.00 -10.17 3.06
C VAL A 371 1.19 -10.72 2.27
N SER A 372 1.07 -11.96 1.78
CA SER A 372 2.15 -12.77 1.18
C SER A 372 3.05 -12.03 0.19
N SER A 373 4.33 -12.00 0.52
CA SER A 373 5.41 -11.78 -0.45
C SER A 373 6.75 -12.20 0.13
N VAL A 374 7.55 -12.91 -0.67
CA VAL A 374 8.92 -13.29 -0.32
C VAL A 374 9.86 -12.82 -1.42
N LEU A 375 10.92 -12.14 -1.03
CA LEU A 375 11.99 -11.75 -1.94
C LEU A 375 13.15 -12.75 -1.83
N VAL A 376 13.48 -13.43 -2.93
CA VAL A 376 14.74 -14.17 -3.06
C VAL A 376 15.74 -13.24 -3.73
N ALA A 377 16.79 -12.85 -3.00
CA ALA A 377 17.77 -11.89 -3.46
C ALA A 377 19.17 -12.49 -3.47
N SER A 378 19.91 -12.21 -4.53
CA SER A 378 21.28 -12.70 -4.73
C SER A 378 22.13 -11.71 -5.53
N MET A 379 23.37 -12.09 -5.77
CA MET A 379 24.28 -11.39 -6.68
C MET A 379 23.79 -11.36 -8.12
N GLN A 380 22.94 -12.30 -8.53
CA GLN A 380 22.37 -12.39 -9.89
C GLN A 380 21.08 -11.58 -10.05
N GLY A 381 20.62 -10.86 -9.04
CA GLY A 381 19.37 -10.10 -9.06
C GLY A 381 18.38 -10.65 -8.06
N SER A 382 17.09 -10.40 -8.30
CA SER A 382 16.08 -10.80 -7.32
C SER A 382 14.77 -11.23 -7.94
N ILE A 383 14.10 -12.14 -7.23
CA ILE A 383 12.83 -12.75 -7.61
C ILE A 383 11.85 -12.50 -6.47
N LEU A 384 10.67 -11.98 -6.79
CA LEU A 384 9.55 -11.92 -5.86
C LEU A 384 8.67 -13.15 -6.05
N LEU A 385 8.41 -13.87 -4.96
CA LEU A 385 7.44 -14.95 -4.87
C LEU A 385 6.19 -14.38 -4.20
N ASP A 386 5.12 -14.26 -4.99
CA ASP A 386 3.95 -13.43 -4.73
C ASP A 386 4.28 -11.96 -4.44
N CYS A 387 3.26 -11.12 -4.62
CA CYS A 387 3.36 -9.67 -4.46
C CYS A 387 2.02 -9.12 -3.96
N GLY A 388 1.66 -9.51 -2.74
CA GLY A 388 0.51 -8.96 -2.03
C GLY A 388 0.62 -7.45 -1.84
N GLU A 389 -0.51 -6.80 -1.54
CA GLU A 389 -0.56 -5.35 -1.31
C GLU A 389 0.48 -4.89 -0.28
N ASP A 390 1.01 -3.67 -0.44
CA ASP A 390 1.99 -3.02 0.44
C ASP A 390 3.41 -3.63 0.36
N THR A 391 3.62 -4.66 -0.47
CA THR A 391 4.96 -5.23 -0.75
C THR A 391 5.96 -4.15 -1.16
N GLY A 392 5.55 -3.17 -1.97
CA GLY A 392 6.40 -2.06 -2.36
C GLY A 392 6.87 -1.21 -1.16
N THR A 393 6.01 -0.95 -0.18
CA THR A 393 6.40 -0.21 1.03
C THR A 393 7.30 -1.07 1.91
N GLN A 394 7.01 -2.37 2.02
CA GLN A 394 7.86 -3.32 2.75
C GLN A 394 9.28 -3.35 2.17
N LEU A 395 9.43 -3.37 0.84
CA LEU A 395 10.70 -3.26 0.13
C LEU A 395 11.44 -1.97 0.44
N ASN A 396 10.72 -0.84 0.50
CA ASN A 396 11.34 0.44 0.81
C ASN A 396 11.86 0.49 2.26
N LYS A 397 11.12 -0.08 3.21
CA LYS A 397 11.53 -0.12 4.63
C LYS A 397 12.78 -0.92 4.88
N ILE A 398 12.97 -2.05 4.19
CA ILE A 398 14.20 -2.83 4.34
C ILE A 398 15.42 -2.16 3.67
N SER A 399 15.32 -0.90 3.28
CA SER A 399 16.31 -0.23 2.44
C SER A 399 16.68 1.18 2.84
N ALA A 400 16.28 1.66 4.03
CA ALA A 400 16.48 3.09 4.32
C ALA A 400 17.96 3.50 4.31
N HIS A 401 18.17 4.68 3.75
CA HIS A 401 19.37 5.31 3.20
C HIS A 401 19.72 4.98 1.74
N TYR A 402 19.24 3.87 1.16
CA TYR A 402 19.74 3.41 -0.14
C TYR A 402 18.70 2.94 -1.16
N ARG A 403 17.41 2.83 -0.79
CA ARG A 403 16.30 2.32 -1.62
C ARG A 403 16.58 0.95 -2.22
N TYR A 404 15.71 0.00 -1.94
CA TYR A 404 15.80 -1.31 -2.55
C TYR A 404 15.79 -1.13 -4.07
N ASN A 405 16.68 -1.84 -4.75
CA ASN A 405 16.92 -1.58 -6.15
C ASN A 405 15.83 -2.26 -6.99
N TYR A 406 14.75 -1.54 -7.28
CA TYR A 406 13.71 -1.97 -8.23
C TYR A 406 14.29 -2.32 -9.62
N ALA A 407 15.50 -1.82 -9.96
CA ALA A 407 16.20 -2.20 -11.18
C ALA A 407 16.84 -3.61 -11.12
N ALA A 408 16.97 -4.21 -9.93
CA ALA A 408 17.51 -5.57 -9.73
C ALA A 408 16.43 -6.67 -9.76
N ILE A 409 15.14 -6.30 -9.62
CA ILE A 409 14.03 -7.25 -9.73
C ILE A 409 13.99 -7.78 -11.16
N SER A 410 14.27 -9.07 -11.31
CA SER A 410 14.30 -9.74 -12.60
C SER A 410 12.97 -10.45 -12.89
N MET A 411 12.32 -10.97 -11.85
CA MET A 411 11.10 -11.75 -11.99
C MET A 411 10.14 -11.52 -10.82
N ILE A 412 8.84 -11.55 -11.10
CA ILE A 412 7.76 -11.72 -10.13
C ILE A 412 7.02 -13.00 -10.51
N VAL A 413 6.97 -13.97 -9.58
CA VAL A 413 6.26 -15.24 -9.75
C VAL A 413 5.05 -15.25 -8.85
N LEU A 414 3.88 -15.19 -9.45
CA LEU A 414 2.60 -15.28 -8.76
C LEU A 414 2.14 -16.74 -8.73
N THR A 415 1.72 -17.22 -7.57
CA THR A 415 1.25 -18.60 -7.39
C THR A 415 -0.15 -18.78 -7.94
N HIS A 416 -1.03 -17.80 -7.71
CA HIS A 416 -2.42 -17.80 -8.15
C HIS A 416 -3.01 -16.37 -8.12
N ARG A 417 -4.32 -16.26 -8.41
CA ARG A 417 -5.01 -14.97 -8.64
C ARG A 417 -5.69 -14.36 -7.42
N HIS A 418 -5.51 -14.85 -6.20
CA HIS A 418 -6.12 -14.19 -5.04
C HIS A 418 -5.45 -12.84 -4.75
N ALA A 419 -6.27 -11.91 -4.27
CA ALA A 419 -5.93 -10.50 -4.07
C ALA A 419 -4.69 -10.30 -3.19
N ASP A 420 -4.61 -11.06 -2.10
CA ASP A 420 -3.51 -11.03 -1.13
C ASP A 420 -2.17 -11.53 -1.68
N HIS A 421 -2.13 -12.07 -2.89
CA HIS A 421 -0.91 -12.50 -3.58
C HIS A 421 -0.52 -11.62 -4.78
N ILE A 422 -1.42 -10.78 -5.30
CA ILE A 422 -1.19 -10.06 -6.58
C ILE A 422 -1.30 -8.55 -6.51
N MET A 423 -1.95 -7.99 -5.48
CA MET A 423 -2.37 -6.58 -5.50
C MET A 423 -1.20 -5.58 -5.44
N GLY A 424 -0.10 -5.90 -4.75
CA GLY A 424 1.08 -5.04 -4.70
C GLY A 424 1.94 -5.09 -5.96
N MET A 425 1.69 -6.05 -6.85
CA MET A 425 2.45 -6.20 -8.10
C MET A 425 2.41 -4.92 -8.95
N PHE A 426 1.24 -4.26 -9.04
CA PHE A 426 1.06 -3.11 -9.91
C PHE A 426 1.96 -1.94 -9.50
N SER A 427 2.05 -1.63 -8.19
CA SER A 427 2.92 -0.56 -7.71
C SER A 427 4.40 -0.94 -7.79
N VAL A 428 4.76 -2.20 -7.50
CA VAL A 428 6.15 -2.68 -7.62
C VAL A 428 6.64 -2.61 -9.06
N LEU A 429 5.86 -3.11 -10.03
CA LEU A 429 6.20 -3.05 -11.45
C LEU A 429 6.27 -1.61 -11.96
N ARG A 430 5.35 -0.74 -11.53
CA ARG A 430 5.41 0.67 -11.86
C ARG A 430 6.70 1.32 -11.37
N ARG A 431 7.13 1.03 -10.14
CA ARG A 431 8.41 1.51 -9.61
C ARG A 431 9.61 0.94 -10.36
N CYS A 432 9.55 -0.32 -10.78
CA CYS A 432 10.54 -0.91 -11.70
C CYS A 432 10.62 -0.10 -13.00
N ASN A 433 9.49 0.16 -13.67
CA ASN A 433 9.46 0.92 -14.92
C ASN A 433 9.99 2.35 -14.76
N VAL A 434 9.58 3.06 -13.70
CA VAL A 434 10.07 4.43 -13.40
C VAL A 434 11.57 4.42 -13.10
N SER A 435 12.11 3.34 -12.52
CA SER A 435 13.55 3.17 -12.32
C SER A 435 14.34 2.80 -13.59
N GLY A 436 13.65 2.58 -14.72
CA GLY A 436 14.21 2.20 -16.02
C GLY A 436 14.11 0.71 -16.35
N ASN A 437 13.73 -0.13 -15.39
CA ASN A 437 13.57 -1.56 -15.56
C ASN A 437 12.20 -1.90 -16.15
N THR A 438 12.12 -1.95 -17.48
CA THR A 438 10.87 -2.11 -18.22
C THR A 438 10.57 -3.53 -18.68
N ALA A 439 11.52 -4.46 -18.59
CA ALA A 439 11.39 -5.84 -19.07
C ALA A 439 11.37 -6.86 -17.92
N VAL A 440 10.75 -6.51 -16.78
CA VAL A 440 10.55 -7.45 -15.68
C VAL A 440 9.67 -8.61 -16.17
N LEU A 441 10.08 -9.85 -15.85
CA LEU A 441 9.31 -11.04 -16.16
C LEU A 441 8.23 -11.27 -15.10
N VAL A 442 6.98 -11.46 -15.52
CA VAL A 442 5.85 -11.73 -14.63
C VAL A 442 5.24 -13.07 -14.99
N LEU A 443 5.41 -14.05 -14.11
CA LEU A 443 4.76 -15.37 -14.19
C LEU A 443 3.45 -15.29 -13.43
N GLY A 444 2.31 -15.52 -14.08
CA GLY A 444 1.01 -15.41 -13.40
C GLY A 444 -0.20 -15.89 -14.20
N ASN A 445 -1.39 -15.62 -13.68
CA ASN A 445 -2.66 -15.92 -14.35
C ASN A 445 -3.00 -14.87 -15.41
N LYS A 446 -3.53 -15.31 -16.56
CA LYS A 446 -3.86 -14.42 -17.69
C LYS A 446 -4.86 -13.29 -17.35
N CYS A 447 -5.62 -13.42 -16.27
CA CYS A 447 -6.60 -12.41 -15.84
C CYS A 447 -5.95 -11.06 -15.51
N ILE A 448 -4.67 -11.03 -15.12
CA ILE A 448 -3.97 -9.78 -14.76
C ILE A 448 -3.50 -8.97 -15.97
N VAL A 449 -3.47 -9.58 -17.17
CA VAL A 449 -2.90 -8.95 -18.38
C VAL A 449 -3.63 -7.67 -18.76
N SER A 450 -4.97 -7.66 -18.64
CA SER A 450 -5.77 -6.46 -18.93
C SER A 450 -5.41 -5.34 -17.96
N ALA A 451 -5.38 -5.64 -16.66
CA ALA A 451 -5.02 -4.67 -15.65
C ALA A 451 -3.61 -4.10 -15.88
N LEU A 452 -2.61 -4.95 -16.17
CA LEU A 452 -1.25 -4.49 -16.46
C LEU A 452 -1.20 -3.46 -17.62
N LYS A 453 -1.98 -3.68 -18.68
CA LYS A 453 -2.09 -2.75 -19.81
C LYS A 453 -2.65 -1.41 -19.38
N GLU A 454 -3.78 -1.42 -18.66
CA GLU A 454 -4.47 -0.21 -18.22
C GLU A 454 -3.66 0.60 -17.18
N PHE A 455 -2.94 -0.08 -16.30
CA PHE A 455 -1.99 0.57 -15.39
C PHE A 455 -0.81 1.21 -16.13
N GLY A 456 -0.63 0.94 -17.43
CA GLY A 456 0.45 1.47 -18.25
C GLY A 456 1.80 0.86 -17.88
N ILE A 457 1.79 -0.39 -17.41
CA ILE A 457 2.98 -1.12 -17.00
C ILE A 457 3.64 -1.70 -18.26
N SER A 458 4.97 -1.63 -18.32
CA SER A 458 5.78 -2.34 -19.31
C SER A 458 6.36 -3.61 -18.67
N GLY A 459 6.30 -4.74 -19.38
CA GLY A 459 6.83 -6.00 -18.88
C GLY A 459 6.59 -7.19 -19.81
N ILE A 460 7.19 -8.31 -19.48
CA ILE A 460 7.00 -9.60 -20.18
C ILE A 460 6.11 -10.46 -19.28
N PHE A 461 4.88 -10.72 -19.72
CA PHE A 461 3.96 -11.59 -19.00
C PHE A 461 4.03 -13.01 -19.57
N VAL A 462 4.04 -14.00 -18.68
CA VAL A 462 4.08 -15.43 -18.96
C VAL A 462 2.93 -16.09 -18.21
N GLN A 463 2.06 -16.78 -18.94
CA GLN A 463 0.99 -17.54 -18.31
C GLN A 463 1.57 -18.77 -17.62
N ASN A 464 1.27 -18.94 -16.34
CA ASN A 464 1.67 -20.11 -15.57
C ASN A 464 1.03 -21.38 -16.10
N SER A 465 1.81 -22.46 -16.11
CA SER A 465 1.32 -23.83 -16.30
C SER A 465 2.20 -24.81 -15.52
N ALA A 466 1.67 -26.00 -15.21
CA ALA A 466 2.39 -27.00 -14.42
C ALA A 466 3.58 -27.62 -15.16
N ASP A 467 3.63 -27.46 -16.47
CA ASP A 467 4.68 -27.89 -17.38
C ASP A 467 5.58 -26.74 -17.85
N LEU A 468 5.37 -25.53 -17.32
CA LEU A 468 6.20 -24.38 -17.64
C LEU A 468 7.58 -24.53 -17.00
N GLU A 469 8.61 -24.43 -17.83
CA GLU A 469 9.98 -24.27 -17.41
C GLU A 469 10.53 -22.94 -17.93
N VAL A 470 11.14 -22.15 -17.04
CA VAL A 470 11.79 -20.89 -17.38
C VAL A 470 13.25 -20.97 -16.98
N ASN A 471 14.14 -20.80 -17.96
CA ASN A 471 15.58 -20.75 -17.76
C ASN A 471 16.10 -19.36 -18.16
N ILE A 472 16.81 -18.71 -17.25
CA ILE A 472 17.44 -17.40 -17.50
C ILE A 472 18.94 -17.60 -17.58
N HIS A 473 19.54 -17.11 -18.65
CA HIS A 473 20.97 -17.08 -18.88
C HIS A 473 21.41 -15.62 -18.99
N ARG A 474 22.53 -15.26 -18.38
CA ARG A 474 23.02 -13.88 -18.43
C ARG A 474 24.49 -13.84 -18.81
N LYS A 475 24.81 -12.99 -19.78
CA LYS A 475 26.16 -12.70 -20.24
C LYS A 475 26.33 -11.20 -20.43
N GLU A 476 27.16 -10.60 -19.59
CA GLU A 476 27.43 -9.15 -19.60
C GLU A 476 26.13 -8.32 -19.55
N SER A 477 25.81 -7.63 -20.65
CA SER A 477 24.66 -6.74 -20.85
C SER A 477 23.49 -7.42 -21.57
N ILE A 478 23.56 -8.73 -21.77
CA ILE A 478 22.57 -9.52 -22.50
C ILE A 478 21.98 -10.59 -21.58
N GLU A 479 20.66 -10.70 -21.60
CA GLU A 479 19.91 -11.73 -20.89
C GLU A 479 19.12 -12.55 -21.91
N TYR A 480 19.23 -13.87 -21.83
CA TYR A 480 18.45 -14.81 -22.62
C TYR A 480 17.47 -15.52 -21.67
N ILE A 481 16.20 -15.53 -22.04
CA ILE A 481 15.13 -16.20 -21.30
C ILE A 481 14.58 -17.29 -22.21
N VAL A 482 14.82 -18.54 -21.85
CA VAL A 482 14.31 -19.72 -22.54
C VAL A 482 13.09 -20.21 -21.78
N MET A 483 11.94 -20.20 -22.44
CA MET A 483 10.68 -20.67 -21.86
C MET A 483 10.14 -21.81 -22.69
N THR A 484 9.72 -22.87 -22.02
CA THR A 484 9.18 -24.07 -22.66
C THR A 484 7.99 -24.58 -21.87
N ASN A 485 6.95 -24.98 -22.59
CA ASN A 485 5.89 -25.84 -22.10
C ASN A 485 5.75 -27.05 -23.04
N GLN A 486 4.79 -27.94 -22.83
CA GLN A 486 4.60 -29.15 -23.65
C GLN A 486 4.33 -28.87 -25.14
N LYS A 487 3.90 -27.66 -25.51
CA LYS A 487 3.43 -27.33 -26.87
C LYS A 487 4.35 -26.38 -27.61
N GLU A 488 4.95 -25.43 -26.90
CA GLU A 488 5.63 -24.28 -27.47
C GLU A 488 6.92 -23.98 -26.69
N SER A 489 7.93 -23.53 -27.42
CA SER A 489 9.15 -22.97 -26.87
C SER A 489 9.39 -21.58 -27.44
N VAL A 490 9.92 -20.68 -26.62
CA VAL A 490 10.34 -19.34 -27.04
C VAL A 490 11.62 -18.93 -26.33
N VAL A 491 12.52 -18.30 -27.08
CA VAL A 491 13.73 -17.68 -26.58
C VAL A 491 13.58 -16.17 -26.71
N ILE A 492 13.72 -15.45 -25.60
CA ILE A 492 13.73 -13.99 -25.56
C ILE A 492 15.14 -13.51 -25.28
N ARG A 493 15.65 -12.61 -26.10
CA ARG A 493 16.91 -11.90 -25.87
C ARG A 493 16.63 -10.45 -25.49
N ILE A 494 17.11 -10.05 -24.32
CA ILE A 494 17.03 -8.68 -23.80
C ILE A 494 18.44 -8.09 -23.80
N SER A 495 18.63 -7.02 -24.57
CA SER A 495 19.86 -6.22 -24.49
C SER A 495 19.59 -5.00 -23.63
N GLN A 496 20.47 -4.77 -22.64
CA GLN A 496 20.22 -3.81 -21.59
C GLN A 496 21.50 -3.09 -21.17
N ASN A 497 21.40 -1.78 -20.96
CA ASN A 497 22.49 -1.04 -20.35
C ASN A 497 22.36 -1.17 -18.82
N ILE A 498 23.35 -1.78 -18.18
CA ILE A 498 23.41 -1.93 -16.73
C ILE A 498 24.48 -0.97 -16.23
N TYR A 499 24.07 0.20 -15.75
CA TYR A 499 25.01 1.11 -15.10
C TYR A 499 25.30 0.58 -13.69
N ARG A 500 26.47 -0.02 -13.47
CA ARG A 500 26.96 -0.59 -12.18
C ARG A 500 26.24 -1.85 -11.67
N TYR A 501 26.98 -2.95 -11.59
CA TYR A 501 26.69 -4.09 -10.72
C TYR A 501 27.00 -3.69 -9.25
N CYS A 502 26.10 -3.92 -8.30
CA CYS A 502 26.48 -3.88 -6.88
C CYS A 502 27.27 -5.17 -6.58
N LYS A 503 28.50 -5.04 -6.09
CA LYS A 503 29.39 -6.19 -5.84
C LYS A 503 29.08 -6.95 -4.54
N SER A 504 28.23 -6.42 -3.68
CA SER A 504 27.80 -7.11 -2.46
C SER A 504 26.45 -6.57 -1.98
N ILE A 505 25.58 -7.46 -1.50
CA ILE A 505 24.46 -7.13 -0.61
C ILE A 505 24.96 -7.50 0.78
N ASN A 506 25.18 -6.52 1.67
CA ASN A 506 25.34 -6.84 3.09
C ASN A 506 23.93 -6.97 3.69
N PRO A 507 23.45 -8.18 4.01
CA PRO A 507 22.07 -8.41 4.44
C PRO A 507 21.81 -7.93 5.87
N LEU A 508 22.84 -7.54 6.62
CA LEU A 508 22.73 -6.93 7.94
C LEU A 508 22.64 -5.40 7.87
N ASN A 509 23.03 -4.79 6.74
CA ASN A 509 23.11 -3.34 6.58
C ASN A 509 22.41 -2.78 5.31
N TYR A 510 21.83 -3.63 4.45
CA TYR A 510 21.16 -3.33 3.16
C TYR A 510 21.71 -2.08 2.43
N ARG A 511 23.04 -1.93 2.38
CA ARG A 511 23.67 -0.82 1.67
C ARG A 511 23.79 -1.14 0.19
N SER A 512 22.79 -0.72 -0.58
CA SER A 512 22.91 -0.56 -2.04
C SER A 512 23.71 0.71 -2.33
N HIS A 513 24.84 0.63 -3.04
CA HIS A 513 25.45 1.84 -3.59
C HIS A 513 24.54 2.37 -4.71
N ASN A 514 23.71 3.36 -4.37
CA ASN A 514 22.81 4.05 -5.29
C ASN A 514 23.56 4.47 -6.57
N GLY A 515 23.12 3.90 -7.69
CA GLY A 515 23.74 4.15 -8.99
C GLY A 515 23.30 3.21 -10.10
N VAL A 516 22.46 2.22 -9.80
CA VAL A 516 22.06 1.22 -10.79
C VAL A 516 20.78 1.63 -11.51
N LYS A 517 20.94 2.02 -12.78
CA LYS A 517 19.84 2.07 -13.73
C LYS A 517 20.01 0.90 -14.70
N ARG A 518 19.03 0.00 -14.69
CA ARG A 518 18.84 -1.01 -15.74
C ARG A 518 17.98 -0.33 -16.80
N SER A 519 18.46 -0.23 -18.03
CA SER A 519 17.69 0.35 -19.13
C SER A 519 17.64 -0.62 -20.28
N VAL A 520 16.43 -1.02 -20.67
CA VAL A 520 16.22 -1.96 -21.77
C VAL A 520 16.47 -1.22 -23.09
N LEU A 521 17.41 -1.72 -23.88
CA LEU A 521 17.76 -1.16 -25.18
C LEU A 521 16.97 -1.81 -26.31
N SER A 522 16.83 -3.13 -26.26
CA SER A 522 16.05 -3.89 -27.24
C SER A 522 15.62 -5.24 -26.69
N VAL A 523 14.49 -5.72 -27.20
CA VAL A 523 13.91 -7.04 -26.88
C VAL A 523 13.64 -7.76 -28.20
N PHE A 524 14.13 -8.99 -28.30
CA PHE A 524 13.88 -9.88 -29.41
C PHE A 524 13.27 -11.19 -28.93
N ALA A 525 12.39 -11.79 -29.71
CA ALA A 525 11.83 -13.11 -29.44
C ALA A 525 12.02 -14.03 -30.66
N SER A 526 12.26 -15.31 -30.44
CA SER A 526 12.40 -16.29 -31.53
C SER A 526 11.12 -16.43 -32.37
N ASN A 527 9.97 -16.34 -31.72
CA ASN A 527 8.63 -16.57 -32.28
C ASN A 527 7.57 -15.94 -31.35
N GLU A 528 6.32 -15.95 -31.81
CA GLU A 528 5.17 -15.61 -30.97
C GLU A 528 4.63 -16.87 -30.30
N ALA A 529 4.87 -17.02 -29.00
CA ALA A 529 4.28 -18.10 -28.20
C ALA A 529 2.96 -17.66 -27.56
N SER A 530 1.96 -18.54 -27.55
CA SER A 530 0.61 -18.21 -27.09
C SER A 530 0.56 -17.78 -25.62
N PHE A 531 1.41 -18.39 -24.78
CA PHE A 531 1.51 -18.18 -23.34
C PHE A 531 2.38 -16.98 -22.93
N VAL A 532 3.02 -16.28 -23.88
CA VAL A 532 3.80 -15.07 -23.62
C VAL A 532 3.07 -13.85 -24.18
N LYS A 533 3.07 -12.75 -23.41
CA LYS A 533 2.55 -11.45 -23.82
C LYS A 533 3.53 -10.34 -23.46
N PHE A 534 3.86 -9.51 -24.44
CA PHE A 534 4.65 -8.31 -24.24
C PHE A 534 3.72 -7.13 -23.97
N ILE A 535 3.79 -6.55 -22.77
CA ILE A 535 2.94 -5.44 -22.35
C ILE A 535 3.73 -4.16 -22.52
N ASN A 536 3.24 -3.22 -23.33
CA ASN A 536 3.85 -1.91 -23.58
C ASN A 536 5.38 -1.97 -23.81
N LEU A 537 5.84 -3.01 -24.51
CA LEU A 537 7.24 -3.27 -24.81
C LEU A 537 7.40 -3.51 -26.32
N PRO A 538 8.26 -2.76 -27.02
CA PRO A 538 8.54 -3.01 -28.42
C PRO A 538 9.40 -4.26 -28.56
N VAL A 539 8.93 -5.24 -29.35
CA VAL A 539 9.61 -6.52 -29.58
C VAL A 539 9.77 -6.77 -31.07
N LYS A 540 10.92 -7.33 -31.46
CA LYS A 540 11.19 -7.79 -32.81
C LYS A 540 11.28 -9.31 -32.84
N ILE A 541 10.63 -9.95 -33.80
CA ILE A 541 10.76 -11.39 -34.01
C ILE A 541 12.06 -11.66 -34.78
N ASP A 542 12.88 -12.55 -34.24
CA ASP A 542 14.15 -12.99 -34.82
C ASP A 542 14.26 -14.52 -34.72
N PRO A 543 13.84 -15.26 -35.75
CA PRO A 543 13.84 -16.72 -35.75
C PRO A 543 15.23 -17.36 -35.54
N SER A 544 16.32 -16.61 -35.75
CA SER A 544 17.68 -17.13 -35.51
C SER A 544 17.97 -17.39 -34.02
N LEU A 545 17.14 -16.85 -33.11
CA LEU A 545 17.23 -17.08 -31.67
C LEU A 545 16.68 -18.44 -31.21
N ALA A 546 16.17 -19.28 -32.11
CA ALA A 546 15.53 -20.55 -31.75
C ALA A 546 16.45 -21.53 -30.98
N CYS A 547 17.77 -21.34 -31.04
CA CYS A 547 18.72 -22.16 -30.29
C CYS A 547 18.92 -21.61 -28.87
N ALA A 548 18.78 -22.48 -27.86
CA ALA A 548 19.10 -22.14 -26.48
C ALA A 548 20.60 -21.80 -26.33
N PRO A 549 20.98 -20.89 -25.42
CA PRO A 549 22.38 -20.63 -25.10
C PRO A 549 23.08 -21.91 -24.62
N SER A 550 24.36 -22.10 -24.96
CA SER A 550 25.16 -23.23 -24.49
C SER A 550 25.63 -23.09 -23.03
N GLU A 551 25.40 -21.93 -22.42
CA GLU A 551 25.82 -21.58 -21.06
C GLU A 551 24.79 -22.10 -20.03
N SER A 552 25.24 -22.40 -18.81
CA SER A 552 24.34 -22.78 -17.71
C SER A 552 23.38 -21.65 -17.34
N SER A 553 22.12 -21.98 -17.03
CA SER A 553 21.13 -21.02 -16.55
C SER A 553 21.50 -20.50 -15.15
N ILE A 554 21.41 -19.19 -14.92
CA ILE A 554 21.54 -18.58 -13.58
C ILE A 554 20.30 -18.79 -12.72
N TYR A 555 19.12 -18.86 -13.35
CA TYR A 555 17.87 -19.20 -12.70
C TYR A 555 17.13 -20.23 -13.53
N LYS A 556 16.59 -21.23 -12.84
CA LYS A 556 15.61 -22.18 -13.38
C LYS A 556 14.37 -22.16 -12.50
N VAL A 557 13.21 -21.91 -13.11
CA VAL A 557 11.91 -21.92 -12.43
C VAL A 557 11.08 -23.08 -12.98
N SER A 558 10.58 -23.90 -12.07
CA SER A 558 9.69 -25.04 -12.36
C SER A 558 8.45 -24.95 -11.48
N MET A 559 7.34 -25.50 -11.95
CA MET A 559 6.05 -25.38 -11.28
C MET A 559 5.34 -26.74 -11.20
N CYS A 560 4.39 -26.87 -10.26
CA CYS A 560 3.40 -27.94 -10.28
C CYS A 560 2.03 -27.37 -9.88
N SER A 561 0.94 -28.05 -10.24
CA SER A 561 -0.40 -27.61 -9.83
C SER A 561 -0.56 -27.69 -8.31
N ALA A 562 -1.03 -26.60 -7.70
CA ALA A 562 -1.45 -26.54 -6.31
C ALA A 562 -2.91 -26.98 -6.14
N LEU A 563 -3.25 -27.49 -4.95
CA LEU A 563 -4.59 -27.96 -4.60
C LEU A 563 -5.40 -26.86 -3.89
N HIS A 564 -5.75 -25.81 -4.65
CA HIS A 564 -6.44 -24.62 -4.15
C HIS A 564 -7.54 -24.17 -5.13
N ILE A 565 -7.41 -23.02 -5.78
CA ILE A 565 -8.30 -22.60 -6.87
C ILE A 565 -7.76 -23.03 -8.24
N HIS A 566 -8.59 -22.95 -9.28
CA HIS A 566 -8.16 -23.21 -10.66
C HIS A 566 -6.97 -22.33 -11.08
N GLU A 567 -5.99 -22.90 -11.78
CA GLU A 567 -4.71 -22.26 -12.14
C GLU A 567 -3.92 -21.73 -10.92
N SER A 568 -3.86 -22.52 -9.84
CA SER A 568 -2.91 -22.31 -8.74
C SER A 568 -1.68 -23.19 -8.89
N TYR A 569 -0.51 -22.67 -8.51
CA TYR A 569 0.76 -23.36 -8.69
C TYR A 569 1.67 -23.22 -7.48
N SER A 570 2.41 -24.30 -7.21
CA SER A 570 3.58 -24.28 -6.34
C SER A 570 4.84 -24.19 -7.20
N VAL A 571 5.88 -23.55 -6.67
CA VAL A 571 7.04 -23.09 -7.44
C VAL A 571 8.32 -23.64 -6.84
N LEU A 572 9.26 -24.04 -7.69
CA LEU A 572 10.65 -24.26 -7.33
C LEU A 572 11.52 -23.27 -8.11
N VAL A 573 12.30 -22.47 -7.40
CA VAL A 573 13.32 -21.60 -7.97
C VAL A 573 14.68 -22.20 -7.63
N LYS A 574 15.45 -22.51 -8.66
CA LYS A 574 16.86 -22.92 -8.55
C LYS A 574 17.72 -21.78 -9.06
N GLU A 575 18.61 -21.29 -8.20
CA GLU A 575 19.67 -20.37 -8.57
C GLU A 575 21.00 -21.12 -8.71
N THR A 576 21.76 -20.79 -9.75
CA THR A 576 23.10 -21.31 -9.98
C THR A 576 24.10 -20.17 -10.04
N ALA A 577 25.07 -20.17 -9.12
CA ALA A 577 26.16 -19.20 -9.04
C ALA A 577 27.51 -19.93 -9.05
N GLY A 578 28.17 -19.97 -10.21
CA GLY A 578 29.39 -20.77 -10.38
C GLY A 578 29.07 -22.26 -10.28
N SER A 579 29.71 -22.97 -9.34
CA SER A 579 29.43 -24.38 -9.03
C SER A 579 28.41 -24.56 -7.90
N ALA A 580 27.97 -23.48 -7.26
CA ALA A 580 27.01 -23.54 -6.16
C ALA A 580 25.57 -23.45 -6.72
N GLU A 581 24.70 -24.28 -6.17
CA GLU A 581 23.27 -24.27 -6.46
C GLU A 581 22.51 -24.02 -5.17
N TYR A 582 21.43 -23.24 -5.27
CA TYR A 582 20.52 -22.99 -4.15
C TYR A 582 19.08 -23.06 -4.62
N THR A 583 18.25 -23.82 -3.90
CA THR A 583 16.88 -24.13 -4.28
C THR A 583 15.87 -23.65 -3.23
N VAL A 584 14.90 -22.86 -3.70
CA VAL A 584 13.80 -22.35 -2.90
C VAL A 584 12.49 -22.92 -3.44
N ALA A 585 11.86 -23.79 -2.67
CA ALA A 585 10.52 -24.31 -2.92
C ALA A 585 9.48 -23.44 -2.20
N TYR A 586 8.46 -22.99 -2.92
CA TYR A 586 7.39 -22.15 -2.40
C TYR A 586 6.03 -22.72 -2.74
N SER A 587 5.23 -23.03 -1.72
CA SER A 587 3.98 -23.77 -1.90
C SER A 587 2.91 -22.96 -2.64
N GLY A 588 2.89 -21.64 -2.45
CA GLY A 588 1.66 -20.85 -2.61
C GLY A 588 0.55 -21.36 -1.67
N ASP A 589 -0.69 -21.03 -1.97
CA ASP A 589 -1.84 -21.59 -1.26
C ASP A 589 -2.16 -22.98 -1.79
N THR A 590 -2.21 -23.95 -0.87
CA THR A 590 -2.46 -25.33 -1.24
C THR A 590 -2.85 -26.17 -0.03
N LYS A 591 -3.80 -27.09 -0.25
CA LYS A 591 -3.90 -28.31 0.58
C LYS A 591 -2.59 -29.10 0.51
N PRO A 592 -2.32 -30.02 1.45
CA PRO A 592 -1.13 -30.86 1.39
C PRO A 592 -1.06 -31.58 0.05
N ASN A 593 0.08 -31.43 -0.64
CA ASN A 593 0.20 -31.75 -2.05
C ASN A 593 1.45 -32.59 -2.31
N GLU A 594 1.25 -33.86 -2.66
CA GLU A 594 2.32 -34.80 -2.99
C GLU A 594 3.16 -34.31 -4.18
N LYS A 595 2.54 -33.68 -5.18
CA LYS A 595 3.28 -33.11 -6.32
C LYS A 595 4.24 -32.00 -5.89
N PHE A 596 3.88 -31.22 -4.86
CA PHE A 596 4.79 -30.21 -4.33
C PHE A 596 5.90 -30.87 -3.50
N SER A 597 5.61 -31.94 -2.75
CA SER A 597 6.64 -32.76 -2.10
C SER A 597 7.66 -33.29 -3.11
N ASP A 598 7.20 -33.80 -4.25
CA ASP A 598 8.05 -34.31 -5.33
C ASP A 598 8.87 -33.19 -6.00
N LEU A 599 8.23 -32.06 -6.32
CA LEU A 599 8.89 -30.90 -6.91
C LEU A 599 9.96 -30.31 -5.98
N SER A 600 9.71 -30.33 -4.66
CA SER A 600 10.59 -29.74 -3.64
C SER A 600 11.60 -30.73 -3.07
N GLN A 601 11.78 -31.89 -3.71
CA GLN A 601 12.66 -32.93 -3.21
C GLN A 601 14.09 -32.39 -3.01
N HIS A 602 14.61 -32.53 -1.79
CA HIS A 602 15.95 -32.05 -1.40
C HIS A 602 16.18 -30.54 -1.52
N ALA A 603 15.12 -29.73 -1.60
CA ALA A 603 15.27 -28.28 -1.66
C ALA A 603 16.03 -27.74 -0.42
N ASP A 604 16.90 -26.75 -0.62
CA ASP A 604 17.65 -26.12 0.47
C ASP A 604 16.71 -25.37 1.44
N LEU A 605 15.71 -24.70 0.86
CA LEU A 605 14.68 -23.98 1.60
C LEU A 605 13.29 -24.34 1.06
N MET A 606 12.41 -24.79 1.96
CA MET A 606 10.97 -24.86 1.74
C MET A 606 10.29 -23.73 2.49
N ILE A 607 9.49 -22.96 1.77
CA ILE A 607 8.55 -21.98 2.31
C ILE A 607 7.15 -22.52 2.05
N HIS A 608 6.47 -22.95 3.10
CA HIS A 608 5.15 -23.57 3.01
C HIS A 608 4.10 -22.72 3.74
N GLU A 609 2.91 -22.62 3.15
CA GLU A 609 1.76 -22.05 3.82
C GLU A 609 1.35 -22.93 5.02
N GLY A 610 1.06 -22.29 6.15
CA GLY A 610 0.52 -22.96 7.33
C GLY A 610 -0.63 -22.12 7.89
N THR A 611 -1.65 -21.91 7.05
CA THR A 611 -2.72 -20.95 7.32
C THR A 611 -3.42 -21.20 8.65
N PHE A 612 -3.54 -22.48 9.04
CA PHE A 612 -4.27 -22.91 10.23
C PHE A 612 -3.41 -23.73 11.19
N GLU A 613 -3.70 -23.64 12.49
CA GLU A 613 -3.24 -24.61 13.48
C GLU A 613 -4.00 -25.94 13.34
N GLU A 614 -3.48 -27.01 13.96
CA GLU A 614 -4.02 -28.37 13.84
C GLU A 614 -5.51 -28.48 14.24
N ASN A 615 -5.92 -27.71 15.26
CA ASN A 615 -7.29 -27.69 15.74
C ASN A 615 -8.32 -27.15 14.72
N GLU A 616 -7.85 -26.53 13.63
CA GLU A 616 -8.67 -25.89 12.60
C GLU A 616 -8.58 -26.65 11.26
N LEU A 617 -8.27 -27.95 11.32
CA LEU A 617 -8.18 -28.84 10.15
C LEU A 617 -9.43 -28.81 9.25
N VAL A 618 -10.62 -28.69 9.84
CA VAL A 618 -11.88 -28.59 9.07
C VAL A 618 -11.90 -27.30 8.25
N GLN A 619 -11.55 -26.17 8.87
CA GLN A 619 -11.46 -24.88 8.21
C GLN A 619 -10.44 -24.93 7.07
N ALA A 620 -9.23 -25.44 7.33
CA ALA A 620 -8.19 -25.62 6.32
C ALA A 620 -8.68 -26.41 5.11
N ARG A 621 -9.41 -27.53 5.34
CA ARG A 621 -9.98 -28.32 4.24
C ARG A 621 -11.04 -27.58 3.43
N MET A 622 -11.90 -26.82 4.12
CA MET A 622 -12.99 -26.06 3.50
C MET A 622 -12.47 -24.90 2.65
N THR A 623 -11.46 -24.17 3.14
CA THR A 623 -10.86 -23.05 2.41
C THR A 623 -9.69 -23.46 1.52
N GLN A 624 -9.39 -24.75 1.46
CA GLN A 624 -8.34 -25.33 0.61
C GLN A 624 -6.92 -24.87 0.93
N HIS A 625 -6.60 -24.84 2.21
CA HIS A 625 -5.27 -24.54 2.77
C HIS A 625 -4.70 -25.72 3.56
N SER A 626 -3.50 -25.52 4.10
CA SER A 626 -2.82 -26.47 4.98
C SER A 626 -2.87 -26.04 6.44
N THR A 627 -2.90 -27.04 7.32
CA THR A 627 -2.48 -26.84 8.71
C THR A 627 -0.95 -26.91 8.82
N ILE A 628 -0.39 -26.37 9.91
CA ILE A 628 1.06 -26.40 10.18
C ILE A 628 1.60 -27.83 10.23
N SER A 629 0.90 -28.78 10.86
CA SER A 629 1.34 -30.18 10.92
C SER A 629 1.34 -30.84 9.55
N GLN A 630 0.39 -30.48 8.69
CA GLN A 630 0.37 -30.99 7.33
C GLN A 630 1.49 -30.40 6.46
N ALA A 631 1.80 -29.10 6.61
CA ALA A 631 2.96 -28.50 5.96
C ALA A 631 4.27 -29.19 6.40
N MET A 632 4.39 -29.53 7.69
CA MET A 632 5.51 -30.32 8.21
C MET A 632 5.57 -31.72 7.58
N ALA A 633 4.44 -32.40 7.37
CA ALA A 633 4.42 -33.71 6.72
C ALA A 633 4.90 -33.65 5.26
N VAL A 634 4.52 -32.60 4.52
CA VAL A 634 5.02 -32.34 3.15
C VAL A 634 6.53 -32.11 3.17
N PHE A 635 7.02 -31.27 4.10
CA PHE A 635 8.45 -31.02 4.27
C PHE A 635 9.26 -32.29 4.58
N GLN A 636 8.78 -33.15 5.48
CA GLN A 636 9.43 -34.42 5.81
C GLN A 636 9.48 -35.36 4.60
N SER A 637 8.41 -35.39 3.80
CA SER A 637 8.31 -36.22 2.61
C SER A 637 9.26 -35.76 1.50
N SER A 638 9.44 -34.45 1.34
CA SER A 638 10.35 -33.89 0.34
C SER A 638 11.82 -34.01 0.72
N ARG A 639 12.12 -34.20 2.02
CA ARG A 639 13.51 -34.19 2.54
C ARG A 639 14.23 -32.88 2.24
N ALA A 640 13.48 -31.77 2.17
CA ALA A 640 14.06 -30.44 2.13
C ALA A 640 14.85 -30.16 3.44
N GLN A 641 15.81 -29.23 3.38
CA GLN A 641 16.75 -29.02 4.49
C GLN A 641 16.17 -28.07 5.56
N THR A 642 15.48 -27.01 5.14
CA THR A 642 14.94 -25.98 6.05
C THR A 642 13.47 -25.69 5.73
N LEU A 643 12.61 -25.64 6.75
CA LEU A 643 11.20 -25.24 6.62
C LEU A 643 10.93 -23.88 7.25
N PHE A 644 10.36 -22.96 6.48
CA PHE A 644 9.67 -21.78 7.00
C PHE A 644 8.16 -21.91 6.78
N ILE A 645 7.40 -21.71 7.85
CA ILE A 645 5.95 -21.61 7.81
C ILE A 645 5.56 -20.13 7.64
N THR A 646 4.80 -19.82 6.60
CA THR A 646 4.29 -18.49 6.30
C THR A 646 2.77 -18.50 6.09
N HIS A 647 2.21 -17.39 5.63
CA HIS A 647 0.80 -17.25 5.29
C HIS A 647 -0.12 -17.60 6.47
N ILE A 648 0.14 -16.99 7.63
CA ILE A 648 -0.57 -17.27 8.88
C ILE A 648 -1.87 -16.48 8.95
N SER A 649 -2.98 -17.14 9.32
CA SER A 649 -4.25 -16.47 9.57
C SER A 649 -4.13 -15.44 10.70
N GLN A 650 -4.64 -14.22 10.45
CA GLN A 650 -4.61 -13.13 11.43
C GLN A 650 -5.47 -13.36 12.68
N ARG A 651 -6.24 -14.46 12.74
CA ARG A 651 -6.95 -14.87 13.96
C ARG A 651 -6.00 -15.24 15.11
N TYR A 652 -4.80 -15.72 14.78
CA TYR A 652 -3.83 -16.16 15.76
C TYR A 652 -2.97 -14.99 16.22
N LYS A 653 -3.00 -14.70 17.52
CA LYS A 653 -2.06 -13.74 18.13
C LYS A 653 -0.65 -14.35 18.26
N THR A 654 -0.62 -15.64 18.58
CA THR A 654 0.58 -16.47 18.70
C THR A 654 0.31 -17.78 18.01
N VAL A 655 1.35 -18.40 17.45
CA VAL A 655 1.25 -19.72 16.79
C VAL A 655 2.36 -20.61 17.32
N THR A 656 2.06 -21.89 17.51
CA THR A 656 3.07 -22.89 17.90
C THR A 656 3.63 -23.58 16.65
N ILE A 657 4.95 -23.53 16.46
CA ILE A 657 5.62 -24.25 15.38
C ILE A 657 6.31 -25.51 15.94
N PRO A 658 6.15 -26.68 15.31
CA PRO A 658 6.85 -27.89 15.71
C PRO A 658 8.38 -27.79 15.57
N ASP A 659 9.11 -28.60 16.34
CA ASP A 659 10.56 -28.69 16.24
C ASP A 659 11.00 -29.06 14.81
N GLY A 660 12.06 -28.40 14.32
CA GLY A 660 12.58 -28.58 12.96
C GLY A 660 12.00 -27.62 11.91
N ALA A 661 11.11 -26.70 12.30
CA ALA A 661 10.59 -25.65 11.43
C ALA A 661 10.71 -24.26 12.06
N TYR A 662 10.66 -23.24 11.22
CA TYR A 662 10.74 -21.83 11.62
C TYR A 662 9.44 -21.08 11.28
N LEU A 663 8.99 -20.21 12.17
CA LEU A 663 7.94 -19.25 11.89
C LEU A 663 8.50 -18.09 11.04
N ALA A 664 7.97 -17.87 9.84
CA ALA A 664 8.28 -16.67 9.08
C ALA A 664 7.69 -15.43 9.78
N MET A 665 8.40 -14.30 9.69
CA MET A 665 7.92 -13.01 10.14
C MET A 665 8.33 -11.94 9.13
N ASP A 666 7.51 -10.91 8.96
CA ASP A 666 7.86 -9.75 8.15
C ASP A 666 9.25 -9.22 8.52
N TYR A 667 10.05 -8.92 7.50
CA TYR A 667 11.46 -8.49 7.57
C TYR A 667 12.44 -9.52 8.11
N LEU A 668 12.02 -10.77 8.33
CA LEU A 668 12.95 -11.86 8.62
C LEU A 668 13.80 -12.15 7.38
N VAL A 669 15.11 -12.27 7.59
CA VAL A 669 16.08 -12.58 6.53
C VAL A 669 16.64 -13.97 6.77
N HIS A 670 16.36 -14.88 5.83
CA HIS A 670 16.95 -16.20 5.76
C HIS A 670 18.26 -16.16 4.96
N ILE A 671 19.36 -16.62 5.57
CA ILE A 671 20.64 -16.85 4.89
C ILE A 671 20.98 -18.34 5.07
N PRO A 672 21.37 -19.04 4.00
CA PRO A 672 21.71 -20.46 4.05
C PRO A 672 22.72 -20.78 5.15
N GLY A 673 22.50 -21.89 5.87
CA GLY A 673 23.36 -22.31 6.99
C GLY A 673 23.13 -21.56 8.30
N THR A 674 22.23 -20.56 8.35
CA THR A 674 21.89 -19.85 9.59
C THR A 674 20.89 -20.64 10.42
N ASN A 675 21.18 -20.81 11.72
CA ASN A 675 20.25 -21.41 12.68
C ASN A 675 19.52 -20.29 13.47
N TYR A 676 18.20 -20.30 13.45
CA TYR A 676 17.37 -19.23 14.05
C TYR A 676 16.85 -19.65 15.41
N LYS A 677 17.41 -19.09 16.49
CA LYS A 677 16.76 -19.16 17.81
C LYS A 677 15.54 -18.24 17.83
N GLN A 678 14.34 -18.80 17.64
CA GLN A 678 13.10 -18.02 17.59
C GLN A 678 12.52 -17.67 18.98
N THR A 679 13.24 -17.92 20.08
CA THR A 679 12.78 -17.61 21.44
C THR A 679 12.40 -16.13 21.60
N ALA A 680 13.21 -15.21 21.06
CA ALA A 680 12.92 -13.78 21.08
C ALA A 680 11.66 -13.42 20.27
N LEU A 681 11.46 -14.06 19.12
CA LEU A 681 10.26 -13.90 18.30
C LEU A 681 9.00 -14.36 19.06
N TYR A 682 9.02 -15.55 19.63
CA TYR A 682 7.89 -16.07 20.39
C TYR A 682 7.59 -15.23 21.63
N GLN A 683 8.61 -14.76 22.34
CA GLN A 683 8.43 -13.88 23.48
C GLN A 683 7.81 -12.54 23.05
N ALA A 684 8.33 -11.91 22.00
CA ALA A 684 7.79 -10.65 21.49
C ALA A 684 6.34 -10.79 20.98
N LEU A 685 5.99 -11.92 20.37
CA LEU A 685 4.61 -12.21 19.95
C LEU A 685 3.66 -12.36 21.15
N LYS A 686 4.11 -12.99 22.24
CA LYS A 686 3.35 -13.08 23.50
C LYS A 686 3.16 -11.70 24.12
N GLU A 687 4.22 -10.93 24.27
CA GLU A 687 4.16 -9.56 24.78
C GLU A 687 3.22 -8.70 23.92
N TRP A 688 3.31 -8.78 22.59
CA TRP A 688 2.41 -8.07 21.68
C TRP A 688 0.95 -8.52 21.79
N ALA A 689 0.71 -9.80 22.09
CA ALA A 689 -0.63 -10.33 22.28
C ALA A 689 -1.30 -9.82 23.58
N GLU A 690 -0.47 -9.53 24.59
CA GLU A 690 -0.83 -9.03 25.92
C GLU A 690 -0.97 -7.49 25.96
N ASP A 691 -0.15 -6.75 25.20
CA ASP A 691 -0.11 -5.26 25.13
C ASP A 691 -1.33 -4.62 24.42
N LYS A 692 -2.47 -5.33 24.35
CA LYS A 692 -3.70 -4.92 23.67
C LYS A 692 -4.92 -4.74 24.58
N GLU A 693 -4.75 -4.74 25.91
CA GLU A 693 -5.63 -3.97 26.80
C GLU A 693 -5.35 -2.46 26.64
#